data_AF-A0A538KA51-F1
#
_entry.id   AF-A0A538KA51-F1
#
_cell.length_a   1.000
_cell.length_b   1.000
_cell.length_c   1.000
_cell.angle_alpha   90.00
_cell.angle_beta   90.00
_cell.angle_gamma   90.00
#
_symmetry.space_group_name_H-M   'P 1'
#
loop_
_entity.id
_entity.type
_entity.pdbx_description
1 polymer ?
#
loop_
_entity_poly.entity_id
_entity_poly.type
_entity_poly.pdbx_seq_one_letter_code
_entity_poly.pdbx_strand_id
1 'polypeptide(L)'
;MAGARRRRASALAAGAALLAALAAAHGAAAQSPDPGDLPVDPQWLSNTLSRASTTTSVQNNDAEGAIASRDAALAAWKEAVAAGKRPDPLAKPEYLVVWSAKQNGGDVYGKEAGELAANATVNPQGLLDLLQPQFVPGLDGFQVIDERKLNVDGSENPDYGKVVNFVQLPLPWGVETEAHHMQYEWLDGQPIVAGGLYNDSTFILDASDIPNLKLKNIIAPQETPGGTIPDAYDAVGDGRFIGTYMGGPESNFGGSPGEAVVFKPDPEKGLVLESETPAGNVGGIGGGNAGGVPEPCSTREARPLGTCANPHGIQIRQDLHRLITADYAEPREIVLDPIKTADKYAFRPTVRTWDTADPAHPKLLSVSHMPNGPVEPAQRAHEQYGIMEDAKTWPDATRYRGGLESKGVFAGSMCGGGIFFASDVAQLKGDASKAWKQVWNDGLSEVLGGAPENEFLQEPGGCAGGAWHQVAPNNRLLFRSVQGRLPISDNYFDQGQAKLVYDVDISRLVRAAQSGNVLCDLSRGIHSGGYDLSGIELFKRLARGEQVADCPTLVSSVVVHDPTTGGPHWAALDNHSVDQNGVPYRLAFSDYFVSRTGVDGDHRLFTVEISPEGKLSYDRSFRDEKTGALGVDFNRRNWPGSPDAGFYKPHSEVWVCPPGICPTEPAISPRREAAAKPKAKAKARRHKKARHRTARRRNRRR
;
A
#
# COMPACT_ATOMS: atom_id res chain seq x y z
N MET A 1 -54.84 9.96 49.70
CA MET A 1 -55.14 10.87 48.57
C MET A 1 -54.33 12.18 48.68
N ALA A 2 -53.04 12.20 48.33
CA ALA A 2 -52.26 13.45 48.15
C ALA A 2 -50.93 13.25 47.37
N GLY A 3 -50.83 12.26 46.47
CA GLY A 3 -49.56 11.92 45.79
C GLY A 3 -49.56 12.00 44.26
N ALA A 4 -50.72 12.05 43.61
CA ALA A 4 -50.82 11.86 42.15
C ALA A 4 -50.99 13.17 41.33
N ARG A 5 -51.08 14.34 41.96
CA ARG A 5 -51.31 15.62 41.23
C ARG A 5 -50.04 16.41 40.86
N ARG A 6 -48.86 16.07 41.40
CA ARG A 6 -47.61 16.81 41.07
C ARG A 6 -46.87 16.32 39.82
N ARG A 7 -47.18 15.14 39.26
CA ARG A 7 -46.50 14.64 38.04
C ARG A 7 -47.14 15.04 36.72
N ARG A 8 -48.38 15.58 36.72
CA ARG A 8 -49.03 16.08 35.49
C ARG A 8 -48.76 17.56 35.19
N ALA A 9 -48.37 18.36 36.18
CA ALA A 9 -48.03 19.77 35.95
C ALA A 9 -46.65 19.95 35.29
N SER A 10 -45.69 19.08 35.58
CA SER A 10 -44.34 19.15 34.99
C SER A 10 -44.28 18.71 33.52
N ALA A 11 -45.14 17.77 33.11
CA ALA A 11 -45.21 17.32 31.72
C ALA A 11 -45.90 18.34 30.79
N LEU A 12 -46.88 19.10 31.30
CA LEU A 12 -47.56 20.16 30.53
C LEU A 12 -46.69 21.42 30.40
N ALA A 13 -45.87 21.74 31.40
CA ALA A 13 -44.91 22.86 31.32
C ALA A 13 -43.74 22.58 30.36
N ALA A 14 -43.25 21.34 30.30
CA ALA A 14 -42.20 20.94 29.35
C ALA A 14 -42.70 20.88 27.89
N GLY A 15 -43.95 20.44 27.67
CA GLY A 15 -44.57 20.43 26.34
C GLY A 15 -44.87 21.83 25.80
N ALA A 16 -45.29 22.76 26.66
CA ALA A 16 -45.56 24.15 26.26
C ALA A 16 -44.27 24.93 25.95
N ALA A 17 -43.16 24.63 26.64
CA ALA A 17 -41.85 25.22 26.34
C ALA A 17 -41.25 24.71 25.01
N LEU A 18 -41.45 23.43 24.68
CA LEU A 18 -41.00 22.86 23.39
C LEU A 18 -41.81 23.41 22.20
N LEU A 19 -43.13 23.60 22.36
CA LEU A 19 -43.98 24.16 21.31
C LEU A 19 -43.77 25.68 21.12
N ALA A 20 -43.44 26.42 22.18
CA ALA A 20 -43.05 27.83 22.06
C ALA A 20 -41.67 28.01 21.40
N ALA A 21 -40.72 27.09 21.63
CA ALA A 21 -39.42 27.09 20.96
C ALA A 21 -39.52 26.73 19.47
N LEU A 22 -40.40 25.78 19.11
CA LEU A 22 -40.66 25.41 17.71
C LEU A 22 -41.46 26.48 16.94
N ALA A 23 -42.35 27.22 17.62
CA ALA A 23 -43.07 28.35 17.02
C ALA A 23 -42.18 29.61 16.87
N ALA A 24 -41.25 29.85 17.80
CA ALA A 24 -40.26 30.92 17.66
C ALA A 24 -39.24 30.63 16.54
N ALA A 25 -38.96 29.36 16.23
CA ALA A 25 -38.14 28.96 15.08
C ALA A 25 -38.85 29.14 13.73
N HIS A 26 -40.19 29.10 13.68
CA HIS A 26 -40.96 29.35 12.46
C HIS A 26 -41.27 30.85 12.22
N GLY A 27 -41.13 31.71 13.25
CA GLY A 27 -41.33 33.15 13.14
C GLY A 27 -40.11 33.95 12.64
N ALA A 28 -38.93 33.32 12.59
CA ALA A 28 -37.70 33.90 12.06
C ALA A 28 -37.36 33.40 10.64
N ALA A 29 -38.25 32.65 10.00
CA ALA A 29 -38.10 32.09 8.65
C ALA A 29 -39.01 32.78 7.60
N ALA A 30 -39.32 34.07 7.79
CA ALA A 30 -40.11 34.86 6.85
C ALA A 30 -39.31 36.01 6.21
N GLN A 31 -38.00 35.84 6.08
CA GLN A 31 -37.18 36.55 5.11
C GLN A 31 -36.45 35.47 4.33
N SER A 32 -36.78 35.28 3.06
CA SER A 32 -36.04 34.39 2.17
C SER A 32 -34.56 34.76 2.25
N PRO A 33 -33.70 33.92 2.85
CA PRO A 33 -32.28 34.09 2.70
C PRO A 33 -31.95 33.66 1.27
N ASP A 34 -31.17 34.50 0.61
CA ASP A 34 -30.44 34.15 -0.60
C ASP A 34 -29.76 32.77 -0.38
N PRO A 35 -29.79 31.81 -1.33
CA PRO A 35 -29.30 30.44 -1.10
C PRO A 35 -27.76 30.35 -0.97
N GLY A 36 -27.07 31.46 -0.79
CA GLY A 36 -25.62 31.60 -0.96
C GLY A 36 -24.74 31.18 0.21
N ASP A 37 -25.28 30.66 1.33
CA ASP A 37 -24.49 30.41 2.55
C ASP A 37 -24.88 29.13 3.31
N LEU A 38 -25.29 28.06 2.60
CA LEU A 38 -25.34 26.74 3.21
C LEU A 38 -23.94 26.08 3.14
N PRO A 39 -23.43 25.48 4.25
CA PRO A 39 -22.14 24.76 4.25
C PRO A 39 -22.12 23.52 3.35
N VAL A 40 -23.27 23.15 2.77
CA VAL A 40 -23.42 22.12 1.77
C VAL A 40 -24.31 22.69 0.68
N ASP A 41 -23.85 22.70 -0.57
CA ASP A 41 -24.65 23.14 -1.71
C ASP A 41 -25.98 22.36 -1.73
N PRO A 42 -27.14 23.02 -1.60
CA PRO A 42 -28.43 22.34 -1.60
C PRO A 42 -28.69 21.58 -2.91
N GLN A 43 -28.04 21.96 -4.01
CA GLN A 43 -28.07 21.22 -5.27
C GLN A 43 -27.17 19.98 -5.21
N TRP A 44 -25.96 20.06 -4.64
CA TRP A 44 -25.16 18.88 -4.29
C TRP A 44 -25.93 17.93 -3.35
N LEU A 45 -26.53 18.42 -2.26
CA LEU A 45 -27.26 17.60 -1.30
C LEU A 45 -28.50 16.96 -1.92
N SER A 46 -29.29 17.71 -2.68
CA SER A 46 -30.46 17.20 -3.40
C SER A 46 -30.06 16.16 -4.46
N ASN A 47 -29.01 16.43 -5.23
CA ASN A 47 -28.49 15.47 -6.20
C ASN A 47 -27.94 14.23 -5.51
N THR A 48 -27.20 14.39 -4.41
CA THR A 48 -26.61 13.29 -3.62
C THR A 48 -27.68 12.43 -2.94
N LEU A 49 -28.73 13.02 -2.38
CA LEU A 49 -29.87 12.31 -1.79
C LEU A 49 -30.76 11.63 -2.85
N SER A 50 -30.96 12.26 -4.01
CA SER A 50 -31.66 11.64 -5.14
C SER A 50 -30.87 10.44 -5.69
N ARG A 51 -29.53 10.58 -5.78
CA ARG A 51 -28.57 9.51 -6.16
C ARG A 51 -28.44 8.41 -5.09
N ALA A 52 -28.67 8.72 -3.81
CA ALA A 52 -28.63 7.76 -2.70
C ALA A 52 -29.77 6.73 -2.74
N SER A 53 -30.80 6.94 -3.56
CA SER A 53 -31.93 6.01 -3.69
C SER A 53 -31.58 4.72 -4.45
N THR A 54 -30.40 4.63 -5.07
CA THR A 54 -29.85 3.42 -5.68
C THR A 54 -28.67 2.90 -4.85
N THR A 55 -28.96 2.30 -3.70
CA THR A 55 -27.98 1.87 -2.69
C THR A 55 -27.04 0.73 -3.10
N THR A 56 -27.08 0.30 -4.37
CA THR A 56 -26.34 -0.87 -4.89
C THR A 56 -25.54 -0.60 -6.16
N SER A 57 -25.50 0.65 -6.65
CA SER A 57 -24.78 0.98 -7.88
C SER A 57 -23.78 2.11 -7.65
N VAL A 58 -22.59 1.95 -8.21
CA VAL A 58 -21.60 3.03 -8.31
C VAL A 58 -21.99 4.03 -9.39
N GLN A 59 -21.51 5.26 -9.24
CA GLN A 59 -21.56 6.26 -10.30
C GLN A 59 -20.23 6.23 -11.06
N ASN A 60 -20.25 5.77 -12.32
CA ASN A 60 -19.13 5.91 -13.22
C ASN A 60 -19.18 7.29 -13.88
N ASN A 61 -18.08 8.03 -13.78
CA ASN A 61 -17.92 9.35 -14.37
C ASN A 61 -16.78 9.30 -15.39
N ASP A 62 -17.09 8.82 -16.58
CA ASP A 62 -16.10 8.67 -17.65
C ASP A 62 -15.53 10.03 -18.11
N ALA A 63 -14.25 10.04 -18.43
CA ALA A 63 -13.66 11.13 -19.20
C ALA A 63 -14.19 11.10 -20.65
N GLU A 64 -14.26 12.27 -21.29
CA GLU A 64 -14.74 12.36 -22.67
C GLU A 64 -13.93 11.46 -23.61
N GLY A 65 -14.62 10.57 -24.32
CA GLY A 65 -14.00 9.66 -25.28
C GLY A 65 -13.31 8.43 -24.68
N ALA A 66 -13.26 8.26 -23.34
CA ALA A 66 -12.58 7.15 -22.68
C ALA A 66 -13.03 5.76 -23.21
N ILE A 67 -14.35 5.55 -23.30
CA ILE A 67 -14.94 4.31 -23.80
C ILE A 67 -14.59 4.04 -25.26
N ALA A 68 -14.64 5.07 -26.11
CA ALA A 68 -14.27 4.94 -27.52
C ALA A 68 -12.76 4.65 -27.71
N SER A 69 -11.91 5.30 -26.91
CA SER A 69 -10.45 5.09 -26.90
C SER A 69 -10.11 3.66 -26.49
N ARG A 70 -10.75 3.15 -25.44
CA ARG A 70 -10.66 1.73 -25.04
C ARG A 70 -11.09 0.81 -26.16
N ASP A 71 -12.30 0.96 -26.69
CA ASP A 71 -12.86 0.02 -27.68
C ASP A 71 -11.99 -0.05 -28.94
N ALA A 72 -11.48 1.10 -29.39
CA ALA A 72 -10.55 1.17 -30.52
C ALA A 72 -9.24 0.40 -30.24
N ALA A 73 -8.65 0.58 -29.06
CA ALA A 73 -7.42 -0.12 -28.71
C ALA A 73 -7.63 -1.61 -28.48
N LEU A 74 -8.76 -1.99 -27.90
CA LEU A 74 -9.15 -3.39 -27.75
C LEU A 74 -9.30 -4.08 -29.11
N ALA A 75 -9.98 -3.43 -30.05
CA ALA A 75 -10.13 -3.92 -31.41
C ALA A 75 -8.77 -4.05 -32.12
N ALA A 76 -7.93 -3.00 -32.06
CA ALA A 76 -6.61 -3.00 -32.68
C ALA A 76 -5.69 -4.09 -32.09
N TRP A 77 -5.73 -4.29 -30.77
CA TRP A 77 -4.95 -5.33 -30.09
C TRP A 77 -5.39 -6.72 -30.56
N LYS A 78 -6.70 -6.99 -30.51
CA LYS A 78 -7.27 -8.27 -30.96
C LYS A 78 -6.98 -8.55 -32.43
N GLU A 79 -7.09 -7.54 -33.30
CA GLU A 79 -6.73 -7.67 -34.71
C GLU A 79 -5.26 -8.01 -34.90
N ALA A 80 -4.35 -7.33 -34.21
CA ALA A 80 -2.92 -7.59 -34.31
C ALA A 80 -2.55 -8.99 -33.83
N VAL A 81 -3.11 -9.43 -32.70
CA VAL A 81 -2.91 -10.80 -32.18
C VAL A 81 -3.49 -11.84 -33.13
N ALA A 82 -4.69 -11.63 -33.66
CA ALA A 82 -5.32 -12.52 -34.64
C ALA A 82 -4.52 -12.63 -35.95
N ALA A 83 -3.83 -11.55 -36.34
CA ALA A 83 -2.90 -11.53 -37.46
C ALA A 83 -1.52 -12.17 -37.15
N GLY A 84 -1.34 -12.77 -35.97
CA GLY A 84 -0.10 -13.40 -35.54
C GLY A 84 1.00 -12.41 -35.15
N LYS A 85 0.69 -11.11 -35.03
CA LYS A 85 1.63 -10.12 -34.51
C LYS A 85 1.72 -10.25 -32.99
N ARG A 86 2.85 -9.81 -32.45
CA ARG A 86 3.04 -9.61 -31.00
C ARG A 86 3.19 -8.12 -30.78
N PRO A 87 2.11 -7.40 -30.42
CA PRO A 87 2.21 -5.98 -30.11
C PRO A 87 3.19 -5.73 -28.96
N ASP A 88 3.66 -4.49 -28.83
CA ASP A 88 4.48 -4.10 -27.68
C ASP A 88 3.68 -4.29 -26.39
N PRO A 89 4.25 -4.88 -25.32
CA PRO A 89 3.57 -5.00 -24.03
C PRO A 89 3.04 -3.66 -23.49
N LEU A 90 3.72 -2.55 -23.78
CA LEU A 90 3.31 -1.20 -23.38
C LEU A 90 2.12 -0.64 -24.19
N ALA A 91 1.68 -1.37 -25.23
CA ALA A 91 0.47 -1.05 -25.99
C ALA A 91 -0.75 -1.88 -25.56
N LYS A 92 -0.60 -2.71 -24.52
CA LYS A 92 -1.65 -3.60 -24.05
C LYS A 92 -2.78 -2.80 -23.41
N PRO A 93 -4.06 -3.00 -23.80
CA PRO A 93 -5.20 -2.44 -23.09
C PRO A 93 -5.19 -2.83 -21.61
N GLU A 94 -4.81 -1.89 -20.77
CA GLU A 94 -4.46 -2.09 -19.38
C GLU A 94 -4.64 -0.76 -18.63
N TYR A 95 -5.08 -0.86 -17.39
CA TYR A 95 -5.47 0.25 -16.55
C TYR A 95 -4.97 0.02 -15.12
N LEU A 96 -4.67 1.09 -14.39
CA LEU A 96 -4.62 1.05 -12.93
C LEU A 96 -5.99 1.38 -12.38
N VAL A 97 -6.51 0.54 -11.49
CA VAL A 97 -7.65 0.87 -10.64
C VAL A 97 -7.09 1.23 -9.28
N VAL A 98 -7.27 2.49 -8.88
CA VAL A 98 -6.74 3.05 -7.63
C VAL A 98 -7.89 3.27 -6.67
N TRP A 99 -7.81 2.67 -5.49
CA TRP A 99 -8.74 2.88 -4.39
C TRP A 99 -8.32 4.11 -3.58
N SER A 100 -9.22 5.08 -3.44
CA SER A 100 -8.90 6.33 -2.76
C SER A 100 -10.04 6.88 -1.90
N ALA A 101 -9.64 7.50 -0.79
CA ALA A 101 -10.56 8.16 0.12
C ALA A 101 -10.65 9.65 -0.16
N LYS A 102 -11.85 10.18 0.02
CA LYS A 102 -12.11 11.61 0.01
C LYS A 102 -11.45 12.26 1.24
N GLN A 103 -10.57 13.22 1.00
CA GLN A 103 -9.99 14.02 2.08
C GLN A 103 -11.08 14.83 2.80
N ASN A 104 -11.02 14.87 4.13
CA ASN A 104 -11.94 15.59 5.01
C ASN A 104 -11.20 16.28 6.17
N GLY A 105 -11.95 17.02 7.01
CA GLY A 105 -11.35 17.78 8.11
C GLY A 105 -10.66 16.95 9.19
N GLY A 106 -10.95 15.64 9.29
CA GLY A 106 -10.25 14.73 10.18
C GLY A 106 -8.84 14.38 9.71
N ASP A 107 -8.50 14.70 8.46
CA ASP A 107 -7.19 14.40 7.85
C ASP A 107 -6.18 15.53 8.04
N VAL A 108 -6.61 16.69 8.56
CA VAL A 108 -5.75 17.86 8.73
C VAL A 108 -5.19 17.89 10.15
N TYR A 109 -3.89 17.66 10.29
CA TYR A 109 -3.21 17.61 11.58
C TYR A 109 -2.91 19.03 12.11
N GLY A 110 -2.67 19.14 13.43
CA GLY A 110 -2.59 20.42 14.13
C GLY A 110 -1.52 21.40 13.62
N LYS A 111 -0.48 20.91 12.91
CA LYS A 111 0.52 21.75 12.25
C LYS A 111 -0.02 22.32 10.94
N GLU A 112 -0.63 21.52 10.07
CA GLU A 112 -1.30 22.04 8.88
C GLU A 112 -2.43 22.98 9.26
N ALA A 113 -3.22 22.70 10.29
CA ALA A 113 -4.26 23.60 10.78
C ALA A 113 -3.68 24.94 11.26
N GLY A 114 -2.50 24.93 11.89
CA GLY A 114 -1.76 26.13 12.30
C GLY A 114 -1.19 26.92 11.13
N GLU A 115 -0.63 26.24 10.12
CA GLU A 115 -0.15 26.85 8.87
C GLU A 115 -1.31 27.38 8.03
N LEU A 116 -2.44 26.69 8.02
CA LEU A 116 -3.69 27.12 7.40
C LEU A 116 -4.25 28.36 8.08
N ALA A 117 -4.25 28.40 9.42
CA ALA A 117 -4.67 29.56 10.20
C ALA A 117 -3.71 30.76 10.01
N ALA A 118 -2.41 30.49 9.87
CA ALA A 118 -1.42 31.52 9.56
C ALA A 118 -1.60 32.08 8.13
N ASN A 119 -1.80 31.21 7.14
CA ASN A 119 -1.99 31.57 5.73
C ASN A 119 -3.39 32.14 5.43
N ALA A 120 -4.39 31.82 6.26
CA ALA A 120 -5.74 32.40 6.22
C ALA A 120 -5.75 33.92 6.36
N THR A 121 -4.70 34.50 6.97
CA THR A 121 -4.53 35.96 7.07
C THR A 121 -4.12 36.63 5.76
N VAL A 122 -3.66 35.85 4.77
CA VAL A 122 -3.07 36.35 3.51
C VAL A 122 -4.01 36.18 2.30
N ASN A 123 -4.83 35.12 2.26
CA ASN A 123 -5.81 34.90 1.18
C ASN A 123 -7.15 34.32 1.71
N PRO A 124 -8.11 35.18 2.10
CA PRO A 124 -9.39 34.72 2.63
C PRO A 124 -10.28 33.98 1.61
N GLN A 125 -10.12 34.25 0.30
CA GLN A 125 -10.84 33.48 -0.74
C GLN A 125 -10.27 32.07 -0.88
N GLY A 126 -8.95 31.91 -0.81
CA GLY A 126 -8.30 30.60 -0.78
C GLY A 126 -8.73 29.75 0.41
N LEU A 127 -9.08 30.36 1.54
CA LEU A 127 -9.65 29.66 2.69
C LEU A 127 -11.09 29.19 2.42
N LEU A 128 -11.95 30.01 1.81
CA LEU A 128 -13.32 29.60 1.47
C LEU A 128 -13.33 28.47 0.41
N ASP A 129 -12.45 28.57 -0.58
CA ASP A 129 -12.27 27.56 -1.63
C ASP A 129 -11.69 26.24 -1.10
N LEU A 130 -11.00 26.29 0.04
CA LEU A 130 -10.46 25.14 0.75
C LEU A 130 -11.50 24.55 1.72
N LEU A 131 -12.22 25.37 2.49
CA LEU A 131 -13.16 24.94 3.52
C LEU A 131 -14.42 24.27 2.96
N GLN A 132 -14.97 24.72 1.82
CA GLN A 132 -16.25 24.17 1.33
C GLN A 132 -16.18 22.79 0.65
N PRO A 133 -15.18 22.45 -0.19
CA PRO A 133 -15.09 21.12 -0.82
C PRO A 133 -14.10 20.15 -0.16
N GLN A 134 -13.19 20.59 0.72
CA GLN A 134 -12.14 19.72 1.29
C GLN A 134 -12.39 19.28 2.73
N PHE A 135 -13.21 20.02 3.50
CA PHE A 135 -13.45 19.69 4.91
C PHE A 135 -14.79 18.98 5.15
N VAL A 136 -15.60 18.84 4.10
CA VAL A 136 -16.89 18.16 4.17
C VAL A 136 -16.71 16.68 3.84
N PRO A 137 -17.30 15.77 4.63
CA PRO A 137 -17.33 14.35 4.30
C PRO A 137 -17.90 14.14 2.89
N GLY A 138 -17.24 13.32 2.08
CA GLY A 138 -17.73 12.98 0.75
C GLY A 138 -17.62 11.48 0.48
N LEU A 139 -17.83 11.12 -0.79
CA LEU A 139 -17.87 9.74 -1.23
C LEU A 139 -16.49 9.30 -1.69
N ASP A 140 -15.93 8.31 -1.01
CA ASP A 140 -14.76 7.55 -1.42
C ASP A 140 -15.05 6.83 -2.75
N GLY A 141 -13.99 6.46 -3.45
CA GLY A 141 -14.15 6.00 -4.83
C GLY A 141 -12.88 5.43 -5.44
N PHE A 142 -13.02 5.06 -6.70
CA PHE A 142 -11.92 4.53 -7.50
C PHE A 142 -11.59 5.46 -8.64
N GLN A 143 -10.31 5.61 -8.92
CA GLN A 143 -9.82 6.29 -10.11
C GLN A 143 -9.27 5.23 -11.04
N VAL A 144 -9.75 5.24 -12.28
CA VAL A 144 -9.22 4.37 -13.32
C VAL A 144 -8.29 5.19 -14.21
N ILE A 145 -7.04 4.79 -14.28
CA ILE A 145 -5.98 5.48 -15.02
C ILE A 145 -5.56 4.61 -16.20
N ASP A 146 -5.43 5.21 -17.38
CA ASP A 146 -4.98 4.49 -18.58
C ASP A 146 -3.47 4.28 -18.55
N GLU A 147 -3.06 3.01 -18.56
CA GLU A 147 -1.66 2.60 -18.51
C GLU A 147 -1.09 2.21 -19.87
N ARG A 148 -1.85 2.35 -20.96
CA ARG A 148 -1.30 2.14 -22.30
C ARG A 148 -0.35 3.28 -22.58
N LYS A 149 0.95 3.02 -22.62
CA LYS A 149 1.95 4.03 -23.02
C LYS A 149 1.99 4.20 -24.53
N LEU A 150 1.72 3.12 -25.26
CA LEU A 150 1.75 3.07 -26.72
C LEU A 150 0.40 2.63 -27.30
N ASN A 151 0.18 2.92 -28.57
CA ASN A 151 -0.82 2.25 -29.39
C ASN A 151 -0.18 1.04 -30.09
N VAL A 152 -1.01 0.16 -30.66
CA VAL A 152 -0.57 -1.08 -31.34
C VAL A 152 0.35 -0.79 -32.54
N ASP A 153 0.23 0.38 -33.17
CA ASP A 153 1.09 0.83 -34.27
C ASP A 153 2.44 1.41 -33.80
N GLY A 154 2.64 1.53 -32.48
CA GLY A 154 3.84 2.07 -31.85
C GLY A 154 3.83 3.59 -31.63
N SER A 155 2.74 4.29 -31.98
CA SER A 155 2.57 5.70 -31.62
C SER A 155 2.31 5.86 -30.12
N GLU A 156 2.58 7.05 -29.56
CA GLU A 156 2.28 7.35 -28.16
C GLU A 156 0.76 7.41 -27.93
N ASN A 157 0.29 6.86 -26.80
CA ASN A 157 -1.11 7.00 -26.40
C ASN A 157 -1.31 8.37 -25.72
N PRO A 158 -2.17 9.26 -26.24
CA PRO A 158 -2.41 10.55 -25.62
C PRO A 158 -3.08 10.45 -24.25
N ASP A 159 -3.71 9.32 -23.90
CA ASP A 159 -4.40 9.12 -22.63
C ASP A 159 -3.53 8.49 -21.53
N TYR A 160 -2.28 8.15 -21.84
CA TYR A 160 -1.35 7.56 -20.88
C TYR A 160 -1.21 8.44 -19.62
N GLY A 161 -1.48 7.86 -18.45
CA GLY A 161 -1.43 8.56 -17.17
C GLY A 161 -2.59 9.52 -16.91
N LYS A 162 -3.67 9.48 -17.70
CA LYS A 162 -4.90 10.24 -17.41
C LYS A 162 -5.89 9.41 -16.62
N VAL A 163 -6.61 10.07 -15.72
CA VAL A 163 -7.82 9.53 -15.10
C VAL A 163 -8.92 9.46 -16.16
N VAL A 164 -9.26 8.25 -16.61
CA VAL A 164 -10.25 7.99 -17.65
C VAL A 164 -11.64 7.69 -17.09
N ASN A 165 -11.74 7.37 -15.80
CA ASN A 165 -13.00 7.27 -15.09
C ASN A 165 -12.78 7.60 -13.60
N PHE A 166 -13.76 8.26 -13.01
CA PHE A 166 -13.88 8.45 -11.57
C PHE A 166 -15.15 7.77 -11.05
N VAL A 167 -14.98 6.70 -10.28
CA VAL A 167 -16.05 5.83 -9.81
C VAL A 167 -16.38 6.18 -8.37
N GLN A 168 -17.58 6.67 -8.10
CA GLN A 168 -18.00 7.03 -6.74
C GLN A 168 -18.83 5.92 -6.11
N LEU A 169 -18.51 5.56 -4.87
CA LEU A 169 -19.32 4.64 -4.08
C LEU A 169 -20.66 5.27 -3.68
N PRO A 170 -21.72 4.45 -3.50
CA PRO A 170 -23.04 4.96 -3.11
C PRO A 170 -23.09 5.34 -1.63
N LEU A 171 -24.02 6.22 -1.27
CA LEU A 171 -24.40 6.42 0.12
C LEU A 171 -25.13 5.18 0.70
N PRO A 172 -25.01 4.91 2.01
CA PRO A 172 -24.10 5.56 2.96
C PRO A 172 -22.66 5.00 2.90
N TRP A 173 -22.45 3.94 2.11
CA TRP A 173 -21.26 3.10 2.16
C TRP A 173 -19.98 3.77 1.71
N GLY A 174 -20.05 4.79 0.86
CA GLY A 174 -18.88 5.55 0.41
C GLY A 174 -18.43 6.65 1.36
N VAL A 175 -19.09 6.89 2.51
CA VAL A 175 -18.74 8.03 3.37
C VAL A 175 -17.64 7.65 4.35
N GLU A 176 -16.52 8.37 4.29
CA GLU A 176 -15.40 8.26 5.24
C GLU A 176 -14.97 6.80 5.52
N THR A 177 -14.88 6.00 4.45
CA THR A 177 -14.51 4.60 4.55
C THR A 177 -13.05 4.44 4.90
N GLU A 178 -12.22 5.40 4.47
CA GLU A 178 -10.77 5.30 4.39
C GLU A 178 -10.36 4.13 3.51
N ALA A 179 -10.14 4.44 2.25
CA ALA A 179 -9.55 3.50 1.32
C ALA A 179 -8.26 2.97 1.91
N HIS A 180 -8.14 1.63 1.95
CA HIS A 180 -6.97 0.98 2.52
C HIS A 180 -6.32 0.06 1.49
N HIS A 181 -6.27 -1.25 1.71
CA HIS A 181 -5.63 -2.17 0.77
C HIS A 181 -6.64 -2.88 -0.12
N MET A 182 -6.09 -3.41 -1.22
CA MET A 182 -6.73 -4.27 -2.19
C MET A 182 -5.97 -5.60 -2.26
N GLN A 183 -6.33 -6.47 -3.20
CA GLN A 183 -5.46 -7.61 -3.51
C GLN A 183 -4.11 -7.18 -4.14
N TYR A 184 -3.07 -8.00 -3.99
CA TYR A 184 -1.73 -7.70 -4.53
C TYR A 184 -1.58 -7.86 -6.05
N GLU A 185 -2.31 -8.81 -6.62
CA GLU A 185 -2.35 -9.09 -8.06
C GLU A 185 -3.79 -9.34 -8.49
N TRP A 186 -4.17 -8.76 -9.62
CA TRP A 186 -5.44 -9.07 -10.28
C TRP A 186 -5.19 -9.99 -11.47
N LEU A 187 -6.06 -10.99 -11.69
CA LEU A 187 -6.04 -11.86 -12.86
C LEU A 187 -7.36 -11.76 -13.63
N ASP A 188 -7.31 -12.01 -14.94
CA ASP A 188 -8.48 -11.89 -15.82
C ASP A 188 -9.71 -12.65 -15.29
N GLY A 189 -10.83 -11.93 -15.20
CA GLY A 189 -12.10 -12.43 -14.68
C GLY A 189 -12.24 -12.41 -13.15
N GLN A 190 -11.21 -12.07 -12.39
CA GLN A 190 -11.34 -11.88 -10.95
C GLN A 190 -12.13 -10.62 -10.60
N PRO A 191 -12.90 -10.62 -9.50
CA PRO A 191 -13.37 -9.38 -8.92
C PRO A 191 -12.20 -8.59 -8.32
N ILE A 192 -12.39 -7.29 -8.19
CA ILE A 192 -11.58 -6.43 -7.35
C ILE A 192 -12.14 -6.50 -5.92
N VAL A 193 -11.27 -6.67 -4.93
CA VAL A 193 -11.62 -6.73 -3.51
C VAL A 193 -10.88 -5.59 -2.80
N ALA A 194 -11.61 -4.71 -2.12
CA ALA A 194 -11.04 -3.51 -1.50
C ALA A 194 -11.59 -3.30 -0.09
N GLY A 195 -10.71 -3.04 0.87
CA GLY A 195 -11.06 -2.77 2.27
C GLY A 195 -11.34 -1.29 2.53
N GLY A 196 -12.38 -1.01 3.32
CA GLY A 196 -12.62 0.28 3.97
C GLY A 196 -12.26 0.18 5.45
N LEU A 197 -11.18 0.86 5.85
CA LEU A 197 -10.57 0.70 7.18
C LEU A 197 -11.48 1.16 8.32
N TYR A 198 -12.16 2.31 8.17
CA TYR A 198 -12.92 2.92 9.26
C TYR A 198 -14.39 2.51 9.31
N ASN A 199 -14.98 2.17 8.16
CA ASN A 199 -16.37 1.71 8.11
C ASN A 199 -16.51 0.18 8.12
N ASP A 200 -15.38 -0.53 8.24
CA ASP A 200 -15.31 -1.97 8.38
C ASP A 200 -16.05 -2.73 7.27
N SER A 201 -15.91 -2.24 6.04
CA SER A 201 -16.60 -2.79 4.87
C SER A 201 -15.61 -3.34 3.86
N THR A 202 -15.97 -4.45 3.22
CA THR A 202 -15.26 -4.96 2.04
C THR A 202 -16.09 -4.76 0.78
N PHE A 203 -15.51 -4.11 -0.22
CA PHE A 203 -16.15 -3.80 -1.50
C PHE A 203 -15.74 -4.82 -2.55
N ILE A 204 -16.72 -5.39 -3.25
CA ILE A 204 -16.51 -6.33 -4.35
C ILE A 204 -16.91 -5.65 -5.66
N LEU A 205 -15.93 -5.43 -6.53
CA LEU A 205 -16.16 -4.79 -7.83
C LEU A 205 -15.88 -5.74 -8.99
N ASP A 206 -16.67 -5.57 -10.05
CA ASP A 206 -16.48 -6.23 -11.33
C ASP A 206 -15.89 -5.22 -12.33
N ALA A 207 -14.76 -5.60 -12.94
CA ALA A 207 -14.02 -4.82 -13.91
C ALA A 207 -14.15 -5.34 -15.36
N SER A 208 -15.14 -6.18 -15.65
CA SER A 208 -15.38 -6.75 -16.98
C SER A 208 -15.65 -5.72 -18.09
N ASP A 209 -15.98 -4.48 -17.72
CA ASP A 209 -16.21 -3.35 -18.63
C ASP A 209 -15.27 -2.16 -18.33
N ILE A 210 -14.07 -2.43 -17.79
CA ILE A 210 -13.04 -1.40 -17.51
C ILE A 210 -12.90 -0.44 -18.71
N PRO A 211 -12.85 0.90 -18.54
CA PRO A 211 -12.69 1.63 -17.28
C PRO A 211 -13.95 1.73 -16.42
N ASN A 212 -15.12 1.27 -16.89
CA ASN A 212 -16.32 1.20 -16.04
C ASN A 212 -16.23 0.07 -15.04
N LEU A 213 -16.56 0.38 -13.78
CA LEU A 213 -16.65 -0.58 -12.70
C LEU A 213 -18.10 -0.80 -12.29
N LYS A 214 -18.39 -2.00 -11.79
CA LYS A 214 -19.69 -2.35 -11.21
C LYS A 214 -19.49 -2.82 -9.79
N LEU A 215 -20.16 -2.19 -8.84
CA LEU A 215 -20.23 -2.69 -7.47
C LEU A 215 -21.16 -3.91 -7.45
N LYS A 216 -20.61 -5.07 -7.09
CA LYS A 216 -21.31 -6.35 -7.06
C LYS A 216 -21.81 -6.69 -5.66
N ASN A 217 -21.02 -6.34 -4.65
CA ASN A 217 -21.39 -6.56 -3.26
C ASN A 217 -20.66 -5.57 -2.35
N ILE A 218 -21.26 -5.33 -1.19
CA ILE A 218 -20.63 -4.71 -0.03
C ILE A 218 -20.82 -5.70 1.09
N ILE A 219 -19.73 -6.21 1.62
CA ILE A 219 -19.74 -7.07 2.80
C ILE A 219 -19.65 -6.12 3.98
N ALA A 220 -20.79 -5.97 4.66
CA ALA A 220 -20.94 -5.04 5.76
C ALA A 220 -20.36 -5.62 7.07
N PRO A 221 -20.05 -4.79 8.07
CA PRO A 221 -19.55 -5.24 9.38
C PRO A 221 -20.43 -6.30 10.04
N GLN A 222 -21.75 -6.24 9.80
CA GLN A 222 -22.70 -7.17 10.39
C GLN A 222 -22.66 -8.57 9.75
N GLU A 223 -22.03 -8.70 8.58
CA GLU A 223 -21.81 -9.98 7.92
C GLU A 223 -20.56 -10.68 8.48
N THR A 224 -19.57 -9.94 8.99
CA THR A 224 -18.35 -10.43 9.64
C THR A 224 -18.31 -10.10 11.14
N PRO A 225 -19.18 -10.70 11.98
CA PRO A 225 -19.24 -10.37 13.40
C PRO A 225 -17.98 -10.74 14.21
N GLY A 226 -17.10 -11.59 13.66
CA GLY A 226 -15.83 -12.00 14.26
C GLY A 226 -14.68 -11.06 13.93
N GLY A 227 -14.60 -10.62 12.67
CA GLY A 227 -13.51 -9.79 12.15
C GLY A 227 -13.94 -8.38 11.81
N THR A 228 -13.13 -7.39 12.17
CA THR A 228 -13.31 -5.99 11.78
C THR A 228 -12.02 -5.38 11.23
N ILE A 229 -12.10 -4.21 10.60
CA ILE A 229 -10.96 -3.42 10.08
C ILE A 229 -10.23 -4.23 9.00
N PRO A 230 -10.86 -4.40 7.82
CA PRO A 230 -10.28 -5.14 6.72
C PRO A 230 -9.02 -4.44 6.21
N ASP A 231 -8.02 -5.24 5.91
CA ASP A 231 -6.73 -4.78 5.44
C ASP A 231 -6.49 -5.34 4.03
N ALA A 232 -5.73 -6.43 3.88
CA ALA A 232 -5.27 -6.97 2.60
C ALA A 232 -5.97 -8.27 2.18
N TYR A 233 -5.84 -8.62 0.89
CA TYR A 233 -6.48 -9.81 0.28
C TYR A 233 -5.54 -10.57 -0.65
N ASP A 234 -5.71 -11.89 -0.72
CA ASP A 234 -5.06 -12.71 -1.74
C ASP A 234 -6.00 -13.79 -2.28
N ALA A 235 -5.80 -14.17 -3.55
CA ALA A 235 -6.62 -15.15 -4.23
C ALA A 235 -6.12 -16.57 -3.97
N VAL A 236 -7.04 -17.50 -3.69
CA VAL A 236 -6.72 -18.93 -3.51
C VAL A 236 -6.42 -19.59 -4.86
N GLY A 237 -7.03 -19.09 -5.94
CA GLY A 237 -6.90 -19.61 -7.31
C GLY A 237 -8.09 -20.44 -7.81
N ASP A 238 -9.02 -20.83 -6.93
CA ASP A 238 -10.27 -21.53 -7.28
C ASP A 238 -11.49 -20.57 -7.32
N GLY A 239 -11.23 -19.27 -7.33
CA GLY A 239 -12.23 -18.20 -7.23
C GLY A 239 -12.45 -17.69 -5.80
N ARG A 240 -12.00 -18.41 -4.77
CA ARG A 240 -12.01 -17.88 -3.40
C ARG A 240 -10.93 -16.83 -3.18
N PHE A 241 -11.21 -15.98 -2.21
CA PHE A 241 -10.27 -15.01 -1.65
C PHE A 241 -10.18 -15.21 -0.15
N ILE A 242 -9.02 -14.91 0.43
CA ILE A 242 -8.87 -14.77 1.87
C ILE A 242 -8.42 -13.33 2.12
N GLY A 243 -9.09 -12.66 3.06
CA GLY A 243 -8.73 -11.34 3.55
C GLY A 243 -8.26 -11.39 4.99
N THR A 244 -7.45 -10.41 5.37
CA THR A 244 -7.07 -10.15 6.76
C THR A 244 -7.91 -9.03 7.33
N TYR A 245 -8.37 -9.24 8.55
CA TYR A 245 -9.11 -8.27 9.32
C TYR A 245 -8.31 -8.04 10.60
N MET A 246 -7.70 -6.87 10.73
CA MET A 246 -6.75 -6.60 11.81
C MET A 246 -7.41 -6.67 13.19
N GLY A 247 -8.70 -6.32 13.23
CA GLY A 247 -9.50 -6.23 14.43
C GLY A 247 -10.40 -7.44 14.64
N GLY A 248 -10.67 -7.75 15.90
CA GLY A 248 -11.69 -8.71 16.30
C GLY A 248 -13.08 -8.07 16.33
N PRO A 249 -14.04 -8.64 17.07
CA PRO A 249 -15.44 -8.19 17.04
C PRO A 249 -15.64 -6.71 17.39
N GLU A 250 -16.62 -6.04 16.77
CA GLU A 250 -16.99 -4.64 17.06
C GLU A 250 -17.27 -4.39 18.55
N SER A 251 -17.78 -5.40 19.27
CA SER A 251 -18.03 -5.33 20.72
C SER A 251 -16.76 -5.11 21.57
N ASN A 252 -15.58 -5.41 21.00
CA ASN A 252 -14.26 -5.11 21.56
C ASN A 252 -13.63 -3.86 20.90
N PHE A 253 -14.42 -3.04 20.23
CA PHE A 253 -13.96 -1.87 19.48
C PHE A 253 -12.89 -2.24 18.44
N GLY A 254 -13.08 -3.34 17.73
CA GLY A 254 -12.13 -3.83 16.73
C GLY A 254 -10.74 -4.15 17.27
N GLY A 255 -10.60 -4.39 18.58
CA GLY A 255 -9.33 -4.80 19.16
C GLY A 255 -9.02 -6.28 18.94
N SER A 256 -7.82 -6.72 19.33
CA SER A 256 -7.38 -8.13 19.18
C SER A 256 -8.33 -9.17 19.79
N PRO A 257 -8.35 -10.44 19.33
CA PRO A 257 -7.65 -10.94 18.14
C PRO A 257 -8.41 -10.59 16.86
N GLY A 258 -7.70 -10.21 15.80
CA GLY A 258 -8.25 -10.14 14.44
C GLY A 258 -8.43 -11.51 13.79
N GLU A 259 -8.69 -11.54 12.49
CA GLU A 259 -9.16 -12.75 11.79
C GLU A 259 -8.61 -12.91 10.37
N ALA A 260 -8.59 -14.17 9.91
CA ALA A 260 -8.56 -14.52 8.50
C ALA A 260 -10.00 -14.80 8.04
N VAL A 261 -10.46 -14.06 7.04
CA VAL A 261 -11.84 -14.09 6.54
C VAL A 261 -11.85 -14.67 5.13
N VAL A 262 -12.67 -15.68 4.89
CA VAL A 262 -12.74 -16.38 3.60
C VAL A 262 -13.97 -15.96 2.83
N PHE A 263 -13.79 -15.61 1.57
CA PHE A 263 -14.85 -15.28 0.63
C PHE A 263 -14.93 -16.33 -0.47
N LYS A 264 -16.15 -16.72 -0.83
CA LYS A 264 -16.40 -17.65 -1.94
C LYS A 264 -17.10 -16.97 -3.11
N PRO A 265 -16.92 -17.50 -4.34
CA PRO A 265 -17.65 -17.04 -5.51
C PRO A 265 -19.17 -17.08 -5.33
N ASP A 266 -19.83 -16.02 -5.77
CA ASP A 266 -21.28 -15.94 -5.91
C ASP A 266 -21.62 -15.36 -7.31
N PRO A 267 -22.49 -16.01 -8.10
CA PRO A 267 -22.79 -15.54 -9.46
C PRO A 267 -23.42 -14.13 -9.52
N GLU A 268 -24.16 -13.73 -8.49
CA GLU A 268 -24.87 -12.45 -8.47
C GLU A 268 -24.04 -11.38 -7.78
N LYS A 269 -23.43 -11.71 -6.65
CA LYS A 269 -22.67 -10.81 -5.78
C LYS A 269 -21.16 -10.78 -6.05
N GLY A 270 -20.65 -11.64 -6.94
CA GLY A 270 -19.22 -11.81 -7.18
C GLY A 270 -18.57 -12.63 -6.07
N LEU A 271 -18.56 -12.10 -4.84
CA LEU A 271 -18.06 -12.76 -3.64
C LEU A 271 -19.01 -12.57 -2.45
N VAL A 272 -19.11 -13.59 -1.61
CA VAL A 272 -19.83 -13.57 -0.32
C VAL A 272 -18.98 -14.24 0.76
N LEU A 273 -19.25 -13.90 2.01
CA LEU A 273 -18.61 -14.55 3.15
C LEU A 273 -18.84 -16.08 3.11
N GLU A 274 -17.78 -16.84 3.32
CA GLU A 274 -17.80 -18.29 3.53
C GLU A 274 -17.51 -18.66 4.97
N SER A 275 -16.47 -18.08 5.57
CA SER A 275 -16.10 -18.34 6.96
C SER A 275 -15.21 -17.26 7.56
N GLU A 276 -15.12 -17.28 8.89
CA GLU A 276 -14.27 -16.44 9.72
C GLU A 276 -13.42 -17.34 10.62
N THR A 277 -12.12 -17.04 10.73
CA THR A 277 -11.20 -17.77 11.60
C THR A 277 -10.36 -16.80 12.43
N PRO A 278 -10.49 -16.81 13.76
CA PRO A 278 -9.66 -16.00 14.64
C PRO A 278 -8.17 -16.24 14.45
N ALA A 279 -7.40 -15.15 14.33
CA ALA A 279 -5.95 -15.15 14.18
C ALA A 279 -5.23 -15.75 15.40
N GLY A 280 -5.86 -15.66 16.58
CA GLY A 280 -5.35 -16.22 17.83
C GLY A 280 -6.43 -16.24 18.93
N ASN A 281 -6.04 -16.69 20.13
CA ASN A 281 -6.93 -16.77 21.28
C ASN A 281 -6.71 -15.62 22.26
N VAL A 282 -7.79 -15.18 22.92
CA VAL A 282 -7.67 -14.38 24.15
C VAL A 282 -6.87 -15.19 25.19
N GLY A 283 -5.82 -14.57 25.75
CA GLY A 283 -4.89 -15.21 26.67
C GLY A 283 -3.93 -16.20 26.00
N GLY A 284 -3.77 -16.14 24.67
CA GLY A 284 -2.91 -17.02 23.87
C GLY A 284 -1.49 -17.19 24.41
N ILE A 285 -0.87 -16.15 24.98
CA ILE A 285 0.47 -16.24 25.60
C ILE A 285 0.57 -17.24 26.76
N GLY A 286 -0.55 -17.48 27.47
CA GLY A 286 -0.59 -18.38 28.62
C GLY A 286 -1.30 -19.71 28.32
N GLY A 287 -2.34 -19.66 27.48
CA GLY A 287 -3.19 -20.83 27.16
C GLY A 287 -2.88 -21.51 25.83
N GLY A 288 -2.09 -20.87 24.96
CA GLY A 288 -1.91 -21.28 23.56
C GLY A 288 -3.09 -20.89 22.67
N ASN A 289 -2.83 -20.91 21.36
CA ASN A 289 -3.82 -20.69 20.31
C ASN A 289 -4.56 -21.99 19.95
N ALA A 290 -5.51 -21.89 19.02
CA ALA A 290 -6.20 -23.04 18.46
C ALA A 290 -5.19 -24.12 18.02
N GLY A 291 -5.52 -25.39 18.28
CA GLY A 291 -4.61 -26.52 18.01
C GLY A 291 -3.39 -26.63 18.94
N GLY A 292 -3.30 -25.80 19.99
CA GLY A 292 -2.17 -25.80 20.92
C GLY A 292 -0.93 -25.09 20.39
N VAL A 293 -1.08 -24.25 19.35
CA VAL A 293 0.02 -23.47 18.78
C VAL A 293 0.45 -22.39 19.79
N PRO A 294 1.75 -22.31 20.18
CA PRO A 294 2.21 -21.28 21.10
C PRO A 294 2.06 -19.85 20.54
N GLU A 295 1.91 -18.86 21.43
CA GLU A 295 1.96 -17.43 21.11
C GLU A 295 3.26 -16.85 21.68
N PRO A 296 4.35 -16.73 20.88
CA PRO A 296 5.68 -16.34 21.35
C PRO A 296 5.83 -14.83 21.61
N CYS A 297 4.76 -14.17 22.05
CA CYS A 297 4.77 -12.77 22.46
C CYS A 297 4.98 -12.61 23.97
N SER A 298 5.64 -11.52 24.35
CA SER A 298 5.69 -11.05 25.72
C SER A 298 4.33 -10.54 26.18
N THR A 299 4.11 -10.50 27.50
CA THR A 299 2.90 -9.95 28.10
C THR A 299 2.67 -8.47 27.76
N ARG A 300 3.70 -7.74 27.33
CA ARG A 300 3.55 -6.33 26.94
C ARG A 300 3.13 -6.19 25.48
N GLU A 301 3.76 -6.96 24.58
CA GLU A 301 3.38 -7.05 23.16
C GLU A 301 1.97 -7.60 23.00
N ALA A 302 1.56 -8.54 23.86
CA ALA A 302 0.27 -9.20 23.76
C ALA A 302 -0.89 -8.41 24.40
N ARG A 303 -0.71 -7.13 24.73
CA ARG A 303 -1.77 -6.32 25.36
C ARG A 303 -2.84 -5.93 24.35
N PRO A 304 -4.10 -5.80 24.80
CA PRO A 304 -4.57 -5.96 26.20
C PRO A 304 -4.99 -7.39 26.55
N LEU A 305 -5.32 -8.23 25.56
CA LEU A 305 -6.04 -9.49 25.77
C LEU A 305 -5.12 -10.71 25.89
N GLY A 306 -3.81 -10.54 25.95
CA GLY A 306 -2.85 -11.64 26.01
C GLY A 306 -2.66 -12.34 24.65
N THR A 307 -2.77 -11.61 23.54
CA THR A 307 -2.47 -12.07 22.18
C THR A 307 -1.89 -10.96 21.32
N CYS A 308 -1.06 -11.30 20.33
CA CYS A 308 -0.53 -10.40 19.31
C CYS A 308 -1.25 -10.54 17.96
N ALA A 309 -2.39 -11.22 17.94
CA ALA A 309 -3.08 -11.60 16.71
C ALA A 309 -3.83 -10.42 16.09
N ASN A 310 -3.17 -9.69 15.19
CA ASN A 310 -3.72 -8.56 14.44
C ASN A 310 -3.24 -8.65 12.98
N PRO A 311 -3.77 -9.61 12.21
CA PRO A 311 -3.28 -9.90 10.88
C PRO A 311 -3.47 -8.69 9.95
N HIS A 312 -2.48 -8.44 9.11
CA HIS A 312 -2.36 -7.30 8.19
C HIS A 312 -1.96 -7.85 6.81
N GLY A 313 -0.69 -7.75 6.39
CA GLY A 313 -0.25 -8.31 5.12
C GLY A 313 -0.54 -9.80 4.98
N ILE A 314 -0.83 -10.25 3.75
CA ILE A 314 -1.27 -11.62 3.46
C ILE A 314 -0.66 -12.19 2.19
N GLN A 315 -0.25 -13.46 2.22
CA GLN A 315 0.20 -14.17 1.03
C GLN A 315 -0.20 -15.65 1.05
N ILE A 316 -0.70 -16.16 -0.08
CA ILE A 316 -1.14 -17.55 -0.26
C ILE A 316 -0.21 -18.31 -1.22
N ARG A 317 0.28 -19.46 -0.74
CA ARG A 317 0.97 -20.51 -1.48
C ARG A 317 0.10 -21.75 -1.56
N GLN A 318 -0.93 -21.69 -2.40
CA GLN A 318 -1.91 -22.78 -2.47
C GLN A 318 -1.32 -24.08 -3.03
N ASP A 319 -0.26 -24.01 -3.83
CA ASP A 319 0.54 -25.17 -4.25
C ASP A 319 1.19 -25.92 -3.07
N LEU A 320 1.41 -25.23 -1.94
CA LEU A 320 1.91 -25.79 -0.69
C LEU A 320 0.83 -25.92 0.39
N HIS A 321 -0.42 -25.53 0.09
CA HIS A 321 -1.50 -25.40 1.06
C HIS A 321 -1.11 -24.53 2.26
N ARG A 322 -0.51 -23.38 1.98
CA ARG A 322 -0.09 -22.42 3.01
C ARG A 322 -0.65 -21.03 2.75
N LEU A 323 -1.03 -20.39 3.85
CA LEU A 323 -1.31 -18.96 3.94
C LEU A 323 -0.38 -18.38 5.01
N ILE A 324 0.10 -17.17 4.79
CA ILE A 324 0.90 -16.41 5.75
C ILE A 324 0.23 -15.07 5.97
N THR A 325 0.24 -14.63 7.22
CA THR A 325 -0.25 -13.30 7.60
C THR A 325 0.73 -12.65 8.57
N ALA A 326 1.10 -11.40 8.33
CA ALA A 326 1.89 -10.59 9.23
C ALA A 326 0.97 -9.92 10.28
N ASP A 327 1.42 -9.75 11.52
CA ASP A 327 0.63 -9.01 12.52
C ASP A 327 1.16 -7.57 12.66
N TYR A 328 0.36 -6.55 12.33
CA TYR A 328 0.86 -5.15 12.32
C TYR A 328 0.71 -4.44 13.66
N ALA A 329 -0.51 -4.18 14.12
CA ALA A 329 -0.75 -3.38 15.32
C ALA A 329 -2.13 -3.61 15.95
N GLU A 330 -2.27 -3.27 17.24
CA GLU A 330 -3.54 -3.22 17.97
C GLU A 330 -4.46 -2.12 17.39
N PRO A 331 -5.49 -2.46 16.60
CA PRO A 331 -6.23 -1.47 15.83
C PRO A 331 -6.97 -0.48 16.73
N ARG A 332 -7.44 -0.94 17.90
CA ARG A 332 -8.09 -0.09 18.89
C ARG A 332 -7.18 1.05 19.38
N GLU A 333 -5.87 0.88 19.33
CA GLU A 333 -4.90 1.90 19.77
C GLU A 333 -4.43 2.82 18.63
N ILE A 334 -4.50 2.38 17.36
CA ILE A 334 -3.99 3.16 16.21
C ILE A 334 -5.09 3.72 15.29
N VAL A 335 -6.21 3.01 15.12
CA VAL A 335 -7.33 3.39 14.24
C VAL A 335 -8.34 4.25 14.99
N LEU A 336 -8.66 3.89 16.24
CA LEU A 336 -9.76 4.51 17.00
C LEU A 336 -9.34 5.68 17.90
N ASP A 337 -8.05 5.86 18.16
CA ASP A 337 -7.52 6.96 19.00
C ASP A 337 -6.22 7.55 18.41
N PRO A 338 -6.25 8.05 17.17
CA PRO A 338 -5.03 8.41 16.45
C PRO A 338 -4.35 9.69 16.97
N ILE A 339 -4.97 10.38 17.93
CA ILE A 339 -4.42 11.59 18.58
C ILE A 339 -3.39 11.21 19.65
N LYS A 340 -3.44 9.99 20.20
CA LYS A 340 -2.47 9.53 21.20
C LYS A 340 -1.26 8.93 20.53
N THR A 341 -0.09 9.21 21.09
CA THR A 341 1.12 8.47 20.76
C THR A 341 0.91 7.01 21.13
N ALA A 342 0.87 6.13 20.13
CA ALA A 342 0.74 4.70 20.35
C ALA A 342 1.93 4.17 21.16
N ASP A 343 1.69 3.27 22.12
CA ASP A 343 2.80 2.54 22.75
C ASP A 343 3.46 1.68 21.67
N LYS A 344 4.79 1.58 21.64
CA LYS A 344 5.48 0.75 20.65
C LYS A 344 5.02 -0.72 20.66
N TYR A 345 4.54 -1.19 21.81
CA TYR A 345 4.02 -2.55 21.98
C TYR A 345 2.58 -2.74 21.46
N ALA A 346 1.94 -1.65 21.02
CA ALA A 346 0.75 -1.73 20.18
C ALA A 346 1.10 -2.37 18.84
N PHE A 347 2.29 -2.11 18.30
CA PHE A 347 2.79 -2.77 17.10
C PHE A 347 3.25 -4.20 17.41
N ARG A 348 2.89 -5.14 16.54
CA ARG A 348 3.10 -6.56 16.75
C ARG A 348 4.36 -7.03 16.00
N PRO A 349 5.12 -7.96 16.58
CA PRO A 349 6.33 -8.51 15.98
C PRO A 349 6.11 -9.90 15.37
N THR A 350 4.87 -10.33 15.14
CA THR A 350 4.56 -11.73 14.82
C THR A 350 4.15 -11.95 13.38
N VAL A 351 4.41 -13.16 12.88
CA VAL A 351 3.93 -13.70 11.60
C VAL A 351 3.27 -15.04 11.88
N ARG A 352 2.13 -15.29 11.23
CA ARG A 352 1.34 -16.50 11.37
C ARG A 352 1.38 -17.30 10.09
N THR A 353 1.39 -18.62 10.22
CA THR A 353 1.28 -19.54 9.08
C THR A 353 0.12 -20.47 9.30
N TRP A 354 -0.63 -20.69 8.23
CA TRP A 354 -1.92 -21.36 8.20
C TRP A 354 -1.88 -22.54 7.24
N ASP A 355 -2.60 -23.60 7.56
CA ASP A 355 -2.93 -24.69 6.65
C ASP A 355 -4.14 -24.30 5.81
N THR A 356 -4.01 -24.35 4.50
CA THR A 356 -5.08 -24.10 3.53
C THR A 356 -5.37 -25.32 2.66
N ALA A 357 -5.12 -26.52 3.19
CA ALA A 357 -5.56 -27.76 2.53
C ALA A 357 -7.09 -27.78 2.35
N ASP A 358 -7.80 -27.14 3.28
CA ASP A 358 -9.18 -26.71 3.13
C ASP A 358 -9.22 -25.17 3.19
N PRO A 359 -9.20 -24.48 2.04
CA PRO A 359 -9.21 -23.02 1.99
C PRO A 359 -10.44 -22.38 2.61
N ALA A 360 -11.56 -23.11 2.71
CA ALA A 360 -12.77 -22.62 3.36
C ALA A 360 -12.63 -22.52 4.88
N HIS A 361 -11.65 -23.21 5.48
CA HIS A 361 -11.42 -23.22 6.92
C HIS A 361 -9.91 -23.27 7.23
N PRO A 362 -9.17 -22.15 7.01
CA PRO A 362 -7.75 -22.08 7.32
C PRO A 362 -7.48 -22.45 8.77
N LYS A 363 -6.39 -23.18 9.03
CA LYS A 363 -6.03 -23.60 10.40
C LYS A 363 -4.66 -23.08 10.79
N LEU A 364 -4.57 -22.39 11.91
CA LEU A 364 -3.29 -21.89 12.42
C LEU A 364 -2.32 -23.07 12.64
N LEU A 365 -1.15 -23.02 12.01
CA LEU A 365 -0.08 -24.00 12.14
C LEU A 365 1.05 -23.50 13.02
N SER A 366 1.43 -22.22 12.87
CA SER A 366 2.52 -21.61 13.63
C SER A 366 2.33 -20.13 13.85
N VAL A 367 2.95 -19.64 14.93
CA VAL A 367 3.22 -18.23 15.16
C VAL A 367 4.72 -18.07 15.34
N SER A 368 5.28 -17.02 14.74
CA SER A 368 6.70 -16.71 14.79
C SER A 368 6.89 -15.28 15.26
N HIS A 369 7.68 -15.06 16.30
CA HIS A 369 8.17 -13.73 16.67
C HIS A 369 9.37 -13.38 15.78
N MET A 370 9.32 -12.23 15.12
CA MET A 370 10.39 -11.78 14.23
C MET A 370 11.62 -11.41 15.05
N PRO A 371 12.80 -11.88 14.65
CA PRO A 371 13.99 -11.67 15.44
C PRO A 371 14.39 -10.18 15.44
N ASN A 372 15.12 -9.79 16.46
CA ASN A 372 15.68 -8.44 16.58
C ASN A 372 16.65 -8.11 15.44
N GLY A 373 16.94 -6.81 15.31
CA GLY A 373 17.95 -6.27 14.38
C GLY A 373 19.40 -6.56 14.78
N PRO A 374 20.37 -6.23 13.90
CA PRO A 374 21.80 -6.39 14.20
C PRO A 374 22.25 -5.48 15.35
N VAL A 375 21.56 -4.38 15.62
CA VAL A 375 21.89 -3.40 16.65
C VAL A 375 20.70 -3.12 17.56
N GLU A 376 20.96 -2.82 18.83
CA GLU A 376 19.96 -2.19 19.72
C GLU A 376 19.80 -0.73 19.28
N PRO A 377 18.61 -0.28 18.86
CA PRO A 377 18.41 1.11 18.49
C PRO A 377 18.48 2.01 19.73
N ALA A 378 18.95 3.25 19.57
CA ALA A 378 18.94 4.24 20.65
C ALA A 378 17.51 4.60 21.07
N GLN A 379 16.56 4.59 20.13
CA GLN A 379 15.13 4.62 20.39
C GLN A 379 14.55 3.22 20.33
N ARG A 380 14.07 2.71 21.46
CA ARG A 380 13.46 1.38 21.53
C ARG A 380 12.20 1.21 20.67
N ALA A 381 11.55 2.29 20.24
CA ALA A 381 10.45 2.23 19.27
C ALA A 381 10.93 1.74 17.88
N HIS A 382 12.22 1.89 17.58
CA HIS A 382 12.84 1.52 16.31
C HIS A 382 13.28 0.04 16.25
N GLU A 383 12.84 -0.78 17.21
CA GLU A 383 12.98 -2.23 17.15
C GLU A 383 12.11 -2.83 16.04
N GLN A 384 12.27 -4.12 15.74
CA GLN A 384 11.57 -4.84 14.69
C GLN A 384 10.10 -5.10 15.04
N TYR A 385 9.28 -4.05 15.01
CA TYR A 385 7.83 -4.11 15.25
C TYR A 385 7.04 -3.62 14.05
N GLY A 386 5.75 -3.94 14.04
CA GLY A 386 4.87 -3.61 12.95
C GLY A 386 5.16 -4.53 11.78
N ILE A 387 4.90 -5.82 11.99
CA ILE A 387 4.60 -6.85 10.99
C ILE A 387 3.78 -6.37 9.78
N MET A 388 4.30 -5.54 8.88
CA MET A 388 3.43 -4.83 7.95
C MET A 388 2.98 -5.75 6.82
N GLU A 389 3.95 -6.26 6.06
CA GLU A 389 3.66 -6.96 4.81
C GLU A 389 4.41 -8.27 4.68
N ASP A 390 3.82 -9.17 3.89
CA ASP A 390 4.40 -10.44 3.51
C ASP A 390 4.65 -10.49 1.99
N ALA A 391 5.62 -11.29 1.56
CA ALA A 391 5.81 -11.63 0.15
C ALA A 391 6.08 -13.13 -0.03
N LYS A 392 5.48 -13.71 -1.08
CA LYS A 392 5.67 -15.11 -1.45
C LYS A 392 6.64 -15.26 -2.63
N THR A 393 7.37 -16.38 -2.64
CA THR A 393 8.00 -16.85 -3.87
C THR A 393 7.01 -17.64 -4.73
N TRP A 394 7.24 -17.72 -6.04
CA TRP A 394 6.35 -18.32 -7.03
C TRP A 394 6.70 -19.79 -7.34
N PRO A 395 5.71 -20.68 -7.53
CA PRO A 395 5.92 -22.13 -7.74
C PRO A 395 6.22 -22.57 -9.18
N ASP A 396 6.12 -21.67 -10.16
CA ASP A 396 6.43 -21.95 -11.58
C ASP A 396 7.45 -20.95 -12.12
N ALA A 397 8.45 -20.60 -11.29
CA ALA A 397 9.46 -19.63 -11.67
C ALA A 397 10.35 -20.14 -12.83
N THR A 398 10.49 -21.45 -12.98
CA THR A 398 11.31 -22.07 -14.04
C THR A 398 10.77 -21.90 -15.45
N ARG A 399 9.52 -21.48 -15.64
CA ARG A 399 9.01 -21.07 -16.95
C ARG A 399 9.76 -19.87 -17.52
N TYR A 400 10.34 -19.03 -16.66
CA TYR A 400 11.14 -17.88 -17.03
C TYR A 400 12.62 -18.24 -17.16
N ARG A 401 13.33 -17.56 -18.07
CA ARG A 401 14.76 -17.79 -18.28
C ARG A 401 15.55 -17.50 -17.01
N GLY A 402 16.08 -18.55 -16.40
CA GLY A 402 16.90 -18.45 -15.20
C GLY A 402 16.12 -18.16 -13.92
N GLY A 403 14.80 -18.33 -13.93
CA GLY A 403 13.99 -18.30 -12.71
C GLY A 403 14.30 -19.46 -11.76
N LEU A 404 13.92 -19.31 -10.50
CA LEU A 404 14.35 -20.19 -9.40
C LEU A 404 13.16 -20.72 -8.61
N GLU A 405 13.03 -22.04 -8.53
CA GLU A 405 12.03 -22.65 -7.65
C GLU A 405 12.28 -22.32 -6.18
N SER A 406 11.21 -22.04 -5.44
CA SER A 406 11.33 -21.74 -4.02
C SER A 406 10.05 -22.04 -3.27
N LYS A 407 10.21 -22.42 -2.01
CA LYS A 407 9.15 -22.50 -1.00
C LYS A 407 9.29 -21.40 0.06
N GLY A 408 10.24 -20.50 -0.15
CA GLY A 408 10.58 -19.46 0.80
C GLY A 408 9.57 -18.33 0.75
N VAL A 409 9.47 -17.62 1.87
CA VAL A 409 8.55 -16.51 2.07
C VAL A 409 9.21 -15.42 2.90
N PHE A 410 8.74 -14.20 2.72
CA PHE A 410 9.28 -13.01 3.34
C PHE A 410 8.21 -12.32 4.17
N ALA A 411 8.66 -11.62 5.21
CA ALA A 411 7.87 -10.71 6.02
C ALA A 411 8.68 -9.43 6.25
N GLY A 412 8.04 -8.28 6.35
CA GLY A 412 8.69 -6.98 6.38
C GLY A 412 8.16 -6.10 7.50
N SER A 413 9.06 -5.60 8.36
CA SER A 413 8.64 -4.69 9.43
C SER A 413 8.52 -3.25 8.94
N MET A 414 7.61 -2.51 9.56
CA MET A 414 7.50 -1.06 9.45
C MET A 414 8.63 -0.37 10.21
N CYS A 415 8.85 -0.79 11.46
CA CYS A 415 9.90 -0.29 12.32
C CYS A 415 11.10 -1.26 12.40
N GLY A 416 12.29 -0.69 12.46
CA GLY A 416 13.56 -1.41 12.40
C GLY A 416 13.96 -1.83 10.98
N GLY A 417 13.07 -1.66 10.00
CA GLY A 417 13.33 -1.80 8.57
C GLY A 417 13.75 -3.19 8.12
N GLY A 418 13.40 -4.24 8.88
CA GLY A 418 13.82 -5.60 8.61
C GLY A 418 13.01 -6.26 7.49
N ILE A 419 13.73 -6.97 6.61
CA ILE A 419 13.14 -8.00 5.76
C ILE A 419 13.59 -9.36 6.31
N PHE A 420 12.61 -10.16 6.68
CA PHE A 420 12.79 -11.50 7.24
C PHE A 420 12.51 -12.55 6.17
N PHE A 421 13.19 -13.69 6.26
CA PHE A 421 13.02 -14.80 5.32
C PHE A 421 12.95 -16.13 6.06
N ALA A 422 11.95 -16.93 5.71
CA ALA A 422 11.86 -18.35 6.02
C ALA A 422 12.05 -19.16 4.72
N SER A 423 12.94 -20.15 4.74
CA SER A 423 13.36 -20.86 3.52
C SER A 423 12.32 -21.85 2.95
N ASP A 424 11.45 -22.39 3.80
CA ASP A 424 10.39 -23.32 3.41
C ASP A 424 9.16 -23.13 4.31
N VAL A 425 8.14 -22.45 3.80
CA VAL A 425 6.88 -22.21 4.51
C VAL A 425 6.18 -23.52 4.91
N ALA A 426 6.39 -24.62 4.16
CA ALA A 426 5.72 -25.88 4.44
C ALA A 426 6.17 -26.52 5.77
N GLN A 427 7.34 -26.12 6.29
CA GLN A 427 7.94 -26.63 7.53
C GLN A 427 7.56 -25.84 8.78
N LEU A 428 6.92 -24.67 8.64
CA LEU A 428 6.58 -23.82 9.79
C LEU A 428 5.43 -24.44 10.60
N LYS A 429 5.69 -24.74 11.88
CA LYS A 429 4.74 -25.35 12.83
C LYS A 429 5.08 -24.95 14.28
N GLY A 430 4.06 -24.76 15.12
CA GLY A 430 4.23 -24.38 16.52
C GLY A 430 4.84 -22.99 16.69
N ASP A 431 5.82 -22.86 17.59
CA ASP A 431 6.69 -21.68 17.62
C ASP A 431 7.79 -21.85 16.56
N ALA A 432 7.66 -21.11 15.47
CA ALA A 432 8.60 -21.16 14.35
C ALA A 432 9.55 -19.94 14.29
N SER A 433 9.69 -19.18 15.38
CA SER A 433 10.52 -17.96 15.44
C SER A 433 11.97 -18.19 14.97
N LYS A 434 12.55 -19.37 15.25
CA LYS A 434 13.93 -19.73 14.85
C LYS A 434 14.10 -20.00 13.34
N ALA A 435 13.02 -20.18 12.60
CA ALA A 435 13.08 -20.41 11.15
C ALA A 435 13.29 -19.10 10.38
N TRP A 436 12.95 -17.97 10.99
CA TRP A 436 13.05 -16.65 10.39
C TRP A 436 14.40 -16.02 10.64
N LYS A 437 14.97 -15.43 9.58
CA LYS A 437 16.22 -14.67 9.64
C LYS A 437 16.00 -13.31 9.01
N GLN A 438 16.50 -12.26 9.64
CA GLN A 438 16.62 -10.98 8.96
C GLN A 438 17.70 -11.11 7.88
N VAL A 439 17.34 -10.89 6.62
CA VAL A 439 18.24 -11.04 5.46
C VAL A 439 18.56 -9.71 4.80
N TRP A 440 17.75 -8.68 5.06
CA TRP A 440 17.98 -7.33 4.58
C TRP A 440 17.47 -6.30 5.59
N ASN A 441 17.91 -5.05 5.43
CA ASN A 441 17.48 -3.92 6.24
C ASN A 441 17.38 -2.66 5.37
N ASP A 442 16.33 -1.86 5.54
CA ASP A 442 16.08 -0.64 4.76
C ASP A 442 17.24 0.37 4.83
N GLY A 443 17.93 0.46 5.97
CA GLY A 443 19.11 1.32 6.12
C GLY A 443 20.27 0.92 5.19
N LEU A 444 20.35 -0.34 4.72
CA LEU A 444 21.31 -0.72 3.67
C LEU A 444 20.96 -0.07 2.33
N SER A 445 19.67 -0.01 1.99
CA SER A 445 19.21 0.62 0.76
C SER A 445 19.47 2.13 0.76
N GLU A 446 19.36 2.78 1.92
CA GLU A 446 19.71 4.20 2.11
C GLU A 446 21.20 4.46 1.91
N VAL A 447 22.06 3.72 2.62
CA VAL A 447 23.52 3.89 2.52
C VAL A 447 24.02 3.60 1.11
N LEU A 448 23.59 2.48 0.51
CA LEU A 448 23.98 2.11 -0.85
C LEU A 448 23.35 3.03 -1.91
N GLY A 449 22.25 3.69 -1.58
CA GLY A 449 21.62 4.76 -2.36
C GLY A 449 22.36 6.10 -2.29
N GLY A 450 23.40 6.21 -1.46
CA GLY A 450 24.29 7.38 -1.37
C GLY A 450 24.16 8.18 -0.08
N ALA A 451 23.40 7.71 0.91
CA ALA A 451 23.35 8.35 2.23
C ALA A 451 24.66 8.13 3.01
N PRO A 452 25.08 9.07 3.89
CA PRO A 452 26.34 8.95 4.63
C PRO A 452 26.39 7.70 5.52
N GLU A 453 27.40 6.83 5.33
CA GLU A 453 27.55 5.57 6.06
C GLU A 453 27.50 5.74 7.60
N ASN A 454 28.04 6.84 8.11
CA ASN A 454 28.10 7.13 9.55
C ASN A 454 26.75 7.49 10.19
N GLU A 455 25.75 7.90 9.40
CA GLU A 455 24.42 8.31 9.90
C GLU A 455 23.51 7.11 10.18
N PHE A 456 23.66 6.01 9.42
CA PHE A 456 22.75 4.85 9.46
C PHE A 456 23.32 3.60 10.14
N LEU A 457 24.58 3.63 10.57
CA LEU A 457 25.21 2.51 11.27
C LEU A 457 24.76 2.36 12.74
N GLN A 458 24.13 3.39 13.32
CA GLN A 458 23.69 3.36 14.73
C GLN A 458 22.20 2.98 14.88
N GLU A 459 21.36 3.32 13.90
CA GLU A 459 19.92 2.97 13.86
C GLU A 459 19.45 2.68 12.42
N PRO A 460 19.90 1.57 11.80
CA PRO A 460 19.54 1.28 10.42
C PRO A 460 18.04 0.96 10.29
N GLY A 461 17.32 1.74 9.46
CA GLY A 461 15.89 1.56 9.20
C GLY A 461 14.98 1.90 10.38
N GLY A 462 15.45 2.75 11.31
CA GLY A 462 14.74 3.06 12.55
C GLY A 462 13.40 3.76 12.30
N CYS A 463 12.30 3.01 12.44
CA CYS A 463 10.95 3.41 12.04
C CYS A 463 10.88 4.07 10.66
N ALA A 464 11.61 3.52 9.68
CA ALA A 464 11.61 4.03 8.31
C ALA A 464 10.27 3.84 7.57
N GLY A 465 9.32 3.10 8.13
CA GLY A 465 7.99 2.96 7.54
C GLY A 465 7.97 1.99 6.35
N GLY A 466 8.69 0.88 6.46
CA GLY A 466 8.64 -0.18 5.46
C GLY A 466 7.20 -0.69 5.27
N ALA A 467 6.66 -0.56 4.07
CA ALA A 467 5.20 -0.53 3.90
C ALA A 467 4.64 -1.55 2.92
N TRP A 468 5.39 -1.92 1.89
CA TRP A 468 4.99 -2.91 0.91
C TRP A 468 6.21 -3.68 0.41
N HIS A 469 6.04 -4.96 0.10
CA HIS A 469 7.00 -5.68 -0.72
C HIS A 469 6.37 -6.81 -1.55
N GLN A 470 6.96 -7.10 -2.70
CA GLN A 470 6.56 -8.24 -3.54
C GLN A 470 7.79 -8.85 -4.23
N VAL A 471 7.71 -10.14 -4.54
CA VAL A 471 8.75 -10.88 -5.27
C VAL A 471 8.35 -11.02 -6.73
N ALA A 472 9.28 -10.76 -7.65
CA ALA A 472 9.06 -10.99 -9.08
C ALA A 472 8.76 -12.47 -9.39
N PRO A 473 7.97 -12.78 -10.45
CA PRO A 473 7.62 -14.15 -10.85
C PRO A 473 8.80 -15.11 -11.08
N ASN A 474 10.01 -14.59 -11.31
CA ASN A 474 11.23 -15.40 -11.44
C ASN A 474 11.91 -15.78 -10.12
N ASN A 475 11.44 -15.28 -8.98
CA ASN A 475 12.05 -15.41 -7.64
C ASN A 475 13.48 -14.89 -7.54
N ARG A 476 13.81 -13.82 -8.28
CA ARG A 476 15.15 -13.22 -8.28
C ARG A 476 15.19 -11.80 -7.75
N LEU A 477 14.09 -11.07 -7.84
CA LEU A 477 13.99 -9.69 -7.38
C LEU A 477 12.91 -9.61 -6.30
N LEU A 478 13.19 -8.87 -5.24
CA LEU A 478 12.21 -8.42 -4.26
C LEU A 478 12.17 -6.90 -4.32
N PHE A 479 10.98 -6.34 -4.46
CA PHE A 479 10.72 -4.90 -4.47
C PHE A 479 10.14 -4.48 -3.13
N ARG A 480 10.43 -3.24 -2.70
CA ARG A 480 9.94 -2.71 -1.43
C ARG A 480 9.71 -1.20 -1.48
N SER A 481 8.65 -0.73 -0.83
CA SER A 481 8.41 0.67 -0.52
C SER A 481 8.80 0.98 0.94
N VAL A 482 9.31 2.19 1.14
CA VAL A 482 9.68 2.74 2.45
C VAL A 482 9.13 4.16 2.51
N GLN A 483 8.17 4.39 3.40
CA GLN A 483 7.53 5.69 3.58
C GLN A 483 8.57 6.77 3.91
N GLY A 484 9.62 6.40 4.64
CA GLY A 484 10.59 7.31 5.21
C GLY A 484 9.97 8.18 6.29
N ARG A 485 10.74 9.16 6.76
CA ARG A 485 10.26 10.15 7.74
C ARG A 485 11.16 11.37 7.73
N LEU A 486 10.59 12.53 8.01
CA LEU A 486 11.34 13.78 8.07
C LEU A 486 12.31 13.80 9.27
N PRO A 487 13.37 14.63 9.21
CA PRO A 487 14.16 14.93 10.40
C PRO A 487 13.29 15.53 11.51
N ILE A 488 13.62 15.21 12.76
CA ILE A 488 12.94 15.68 13.96
C ILE A 488 11.52 15.10 14.14
N SER A 489 11.12 14.12 13.33
CA SER A 489 9.81 13.46 13.47
C SER A 489 9.65 12.77 14.83
N ASP A 490 10.69 12.07 15.30
CA ASP A 490 10.60 11.36 16.58
C ASP A 490 11.06 12.22 17.78
N ASN A 491 12.18 12.94 17.62
CA ASN A 491 12.74 13.83 18.63
C ASN A 491 13.79 14.78 18.03
N TYR A 492 14.34 15.70 18.84
CA TYR A 492 15.29 16.73 18.39
C TYR A 492 16.58 16.20 17.70
N PHE A 493 16.99 14.96 17.98
CA PHE A 493 18.21 14.38 17.41
C PHE A 493 17.94 13.52 16.18
N ASP A 494 16.67 13.37 15.82
CA ASP A 494 16.26 12.52 14.74
C ASP A 494 16.64 13.11 13.36
N GLN A 495 17.39 12.34 12.57
CA GLN A 495 17.89 12.76 11.26
C GLN A 495 16.94 12.44 10.10
N GLY A 496 15.82 11.78 10.36
CA GLY A 496 14.91 11.30 9.32
C GLY A 496 15.35 9.95 8.73
N GLN A 497 14.57 9.44 7.79
CA GLN A 497 14.88 8.29 6.94
C GLN A 497 14.44 8.64 5.51
N ALA A 498 15.20 8.19 4.52
CA ALA A 498 14.84 8.46 3.13
C ALA A 498 13.54 7.75 2.74
N LYS A 499 12.75 8.42 1.89
CA LYS A 499 11.56 7.86 1.26
C LYS A 499 11.95 7.17 -0.03
N LEU A 500 11.62 5.88 -0.19
CA LEU A 500 12.23 5.04 -1.22
C LEU A 500 11.25 4.04 -1.81
N VAL A 501 11.47 3.72 -3.09
CA VAL A 501 11.12 2.43 -3.66
C VAL A 501 12.41 1.78 -4.13
N TYR A 502 12.69 0.55 -3.71
CA TYR A 502 13.93 -0.14 -4.06
C TYR A 502 13.74 -1.60 -4.43
N ASP A 503 14.73 -2.17 -5.08
CA ASP A 503 14.77 -3.58 -5.44
C ASP A 503 16.10 -4.26 -5.06
N VAL A 504 16.00 -5.51 -4.60
CA VAL A 504 17.15 -6.33 -4.21
C VAL A 504 17.17 -7.65 -4.97
N ASP A 505 18.36 -8.08 -5.38
CA ASP A 505 18.59 -9.41 -5.95
C ASP A 505 18.62 -10.44 -4.83
N ILE A 506 17.60 -11.30 -4.78
CA ILE A 506 17.43 -12.40 -3.82
C ILE A 506 17.88 -13.76 -4.38
N SER A 507 18.43 -13.81 -5.59
CA SER A 507 18.69 -15.08 -6.29
C SER A 507 19.68 -15.98 -5.56
N ARG A 508 20.66 -15.43 -4.84
CA ARG A 508 21.60 -16.20 -4.03
C ARG A 508 20.93 -16.79 -2.80
N LEU A 509 20.12 -15.99 -2.12
CA LEU A 509 19.33 -16.41 -0.95
C LEU A 509 18.39 -17.55 -1.32
N VAL A 510 17.67 -17.42 -2.43
CA VAL A 510 16.76 -18.46 -2.94
C VAL A 510 17.51 -19.75 -3.30
N ARG A 511 18.67 -19.66 -3.97
CA ARG A 511 19.50 -20.86 -4.25
C ARG A 511 20.01 -21.52 -2.97
N ALA A 512 20.41 -20.75 -1.98
CA ALA A 512 20.86 -21.26 -0.70
C ALA A 512 19.72 -21.97 0.05
N ALA A 513 18.51 -21.41 0.01
CA ALA A 513 17.30 -22.00 0.56
C ALA A 513 16.99 -23.38 -0.04
N GLN A 514 17.17 -23.57 -1.35
CA GLN A 514 17.00 -24.88 -2.02
C GLN A 514 17.92 -25.97 -1.44
N SER A 515 19.09 -25.59 -0.94
CA SER A 515 20.05 -26.50 -0.29
C SER A 515 19.81 -26.68 1.22
N GLY A 516 18.83 -25.94 1.78
CA GLY A 516 18.53 -25.93 3.22
C GLY A 516 19.54 -25.15 4.08
N ASN A 517 20.49 -24.44 3.48
CA ASN A 517 21.56 -23.74 4.19
C ASN A 517 21.59 -22.26 3.86
N VAL A 518 20.74 -21.47 4.53
CA VAL A 518 20.76 -20.02 4.47
C VAL A 518 21.79 -19.48 5.45
N LEU A 519 22.80 -18.75 4.97
CA LEU A 519 23.88 -18.21 5.82
C LEU A 519 23.69 -16.73 6.14
N CYS A 520 22.90 -16.01 5.35
CA CYS A 520 22.55 -14.63 5.58
C CYS A 520 21.68 -14.51 6.83
N ASP A 521 22.17 -13.77 7.81
CA ASP A 521 21.53 -13.63 9.11
C ASP A 521 22.00 -12.35 9.79
N LEU A 522 21.26 -11.27 9.56
CA LEU A 522 21.47 -9.96 10.19
C LEU A 522 20.90 -9.90 11.61
N SER A 523 20.14 -10.92 12.05
CA SER A 523 19.46 -10.87 13.36
C SER A 523 20.41 -11.05 14.55
N ARG A 524 21.66 -11.45 14.28
CA ARG A 524 22.71 -11.62 15.28
C ARG A 524 23.26 -10.26 15.68
N GLY A 525 23.30 -10.00 16.98
CA GLY A 525 23.69 -8.68 17.46
C GLY A 525 23.86 -8.61 18.96
N ILE A 526 23.69 -7.39 19.45
CA ILE A 526 23.67 -7.08 20.88
C ILE A 526 22.24 -7.22 21.37
N HIS A 527 21.99 -8.22 22.22
CA HIS A 527 20.66 -8.53 22.73
C HIS A 527 20.71 -8.74 24.26
N SER A 528 19.54 -8.70 24.90
CA SER A 528 19.40 -8.94 26.35
C SER A 528 19.96 -10.30 26.83
N GLY A 529 20.15 -11.27 25.92
CA GLY A 529 20.68 -12.62 26.18
C GLY A 529 22.16 -12.83 25.83
N GLY A 530 22.88 -11.83 25.30
CA GLY A 530 24.30 -11.95 24.95
C GLY A 530 24.74 -11.10 23.75
N TYR A 531 26.00 -11.28 23.35
CA TYR A 531 26.64 -10.53 22.25
C TYR A 531 27.10 -11.48 21.14
N ASP A 532 26.50 -11.38 19.96
CA ASP A 532 27.02 -11.97 18.72
C ASP A 532 27.18 -10.87 17.66
N LEU A 533 28.40 -10.35 17.53
CA LEU A 533 28.68 -9.22 16.64
C LEU A 533 28.73 -9.62 15.16
N SER A 534 28.48 -10.88 14.80
CA SER A 534 28.57 -11.35 13.42
C SER A 534 27.55 -10.70 12.50
N GLY A 535 26.33 -10.40 12.98
CA GLY A 535 25.32 -9.68 12.18
C GLY A 535 25.66 -8.19 11.99
N ILE A 536 26.28 -7.54 12.99
CA ILE A 536 26.81 -6.17 12.86
C ILE A 536 27.94 -6.12 11.81
N GLU A 537 28.88 -7.06 11.86
CA GLU A 537 29.96 -7.13 10.87
C GLU A 537 29.42 -7.43 9.47
N LEU A 538 28.45 -8.34 9.36
CA LEU A 538 27.74 -8.64 8.12
C LEU A 538 27.08 -7.39 7.53
N PHE A 539 26.33 -6.64 8.35
CA PHE A 539 25.70 -5.37 7.96
C PHE A 539 26.73 -4.37 7.43
N LYS A 540 27.82 -4.15 8.17
CA LYS A 540 28.88 -3.19 7.77
C LYS A 540 29.53 -3.56 6.44
N ARG A 541 29.72 -4.85 6.17
CA ARG A 541 30.25 -5.32 4.89
C ARG A 541 29.26 -5.09 3.75
N LEU A 542 27.99 -5.41 3.95
CA LEU A 542 26.93 -5.12 2.97
C LEU A 542 26.80 -3.62 2.69
N ALA A 543 26.88 -2.77 3.72
CA ALA A 543 26.84 -1.31 3.59
C ALA A 543 27.99 -0.74 2.75
N ARG A 544 29.14 -1.44 2.67
CA ARG A 544 30.25 -1.13 1.76
C ARG A 544 30.08 -1.69 0.34
N GLY A 545 28.94 -2.30 0.04
CA GLY A 545 28.67 -2.97 -1.22
C GLY A 545 29.41 -4.30 -1.39
N GLU A 546 29.95 -4.87 -0.31
CA GLU A 546 30.57 -6.19 -0.38
C GLU A 546 29.50 -7.28 -0.52
N GLN A 547 29.71 -8.25 -1.40
CA GLN A 547 28.92 -9.47 -1.37
C GLN A 547 29.32 -10.32 -0.17
N VAL A 548 28.36 -10.64 0.70
CA VAL A 548 28.58 -11.53 1.83
C VAL A 548 27.60 -12.69 1.81
N ALA A 549 28.14 -13.91 1.93
CA ALA A 549 27.36 -15.14 1.93
C ALA A 549 26.34 -15.20 0.77
N ASP A 550 25.13 -15.63 1.07
CA ASP A 550 23.93 -15.66 0.24
C ASP A 550 23.01 -14.45 0.50
N CYS A 551 23.50 -13.39 1.15
CA CYS A 551 22.68 -12.20 1.39
C CYS A 551 22.23 -11.54 0.08
N PRO A 552 21.02 -10.96 0.07
CA PRO A 552 20.57 -10.10 -1.01
C PRO A 552 21.54 -8.95 -1.29
N THR A 553 21.43 -8.35 -2.48
CA THR A 553 22.19 -7.17 -2.86
C THR A 553 21.28 -6.13 -3.50
N LEU A 554 21.45 -4.85 -3.14
CA LEU A 554 20.73 -3.75 -3.79
C LEU A 554 21.02 -3.73 -5.29
N VAL A 555 19.97 -3.68 -6.09
CA VAL A 555 20.06 -3.51 -7.55
C VAL A 555 19.89 -2.03 -7.91
N SER A 556 18.81 -1.42 -7.41
CA SER A 556 18.52 0.00 -7.59
C SER A 556 17.60 0.54 -6.49
N SER A 557 17.54 1.85 -6.39
CA SER A 557 16.53 2.58 -5.61
C SER A 557 16.09 3.82 -6.37
N VAL A 558 14.85 4.23 -6.14
CA VAL A 558 14.26 5.50 -6.53
C VAL A 558 13.94 6.25 -5.26
N VAL A 559 14.49 7.45 -5.13
CA VAL A 559 14.17 8.36 -4.01
C VAL A 559 12.87 9.07 -4.32
N VAL A 560 11.95 9.05 -3.35
CA VAL A 560 10.69 9.77 -3.42
C VAL A 560 10.88 11.16 -2.81
N HIS A 561 10.78 12.18 -3.67
CA HIS A 561 10.94 13.57 -3.27
C HIS A 561 9.60 14.15 -2.81
N ASP A 562 9.21 13.75 -1.61
CA ASP A 562 7.99 14.18 -0.95
C ASP A 562 8.38 14.94 0.35
N PRO A 563 7.96 16.22 0.51
CA PRO A 563 8.26 17.02 1.69
C PRO A 563 7.31 16.81 2.88
N THR A 564 6.28 15.97 2.76
CA THR A 564 5.29 15.70 3.81
C THR A 564 5.81 14.70 4.86
N THR A 565 4.98 14.28 5.82
CA THR A 565 5.42 13.45 6.96
C THR A 565 5.53 11.96 6.64
N GLY A 566 4.79 11.47 5.65
CA GLY A 566 4.69 10.09 5.18
C GLY A 566 5.40 9.88 3.85
N GLY A 567 4.99 8.90 3.05
CA GLY A 567 5.66 8.60 1.80
C GLY A 567 5.03 7.41 1.07
N PRO A 568 5.77 6.73 0.17
CA PRO A 568 5.23 5.60 -0.56
C PRO A 568 4.83 4.48 0.40
N HIS A 569 3.54 4.13 0.39
CA HIS A 569 3.00 3.10 1.28
C HIS A 569 2.70 1.82 0.51
N TRP A 570 1.82 1.89 -0.49
CA TRP A 570 1.46 0.75 -1.32
C TRP A 570 2.13 0.82 -2.68
N ALA A 571 2.28 -0.34 -3.32
CA ALA A 571 2.69 -0.45 -4.71
C ALA A 571 2.05 -1.66 -5.38
N ALA A 572 2.06 -1.68 -6.71
CA ALA A 572 1.60 -2.81 -7.50
C ALA A 572 2.56 -3.10 -8.65
N LEU A 573 3.04 -4.34 -8.75
CA LEU A 573 3.78 -4.81 -9.92
C LEU A 573 2.83 -5.02 -11.10
N ASP A 574 3.25 -4.61 -12.29
CA ASP A 574 2.57 -4.98 -13.54
C ASP A 574 2.78 -6.48 -13.79
N ASN A 575 1.86 -7.30 -13.27
CA ASN A 575 1.87 -8.76 -13.36
C ASN A 575 1.46 -9.26 -14.75
N HIS A 576 0.97 -8.39 -15.62
CA HIS A 576 0.51 -8.72 -16.97
C HIS A 576 1.59 -8.49 -18.03
N SER A 577 2.53 -7.57 -17.79
CA SER A 577 3.63 -7.25 -18.69
C SER A 577 4.95 -7.68 -18.06
N VAL A 578 5.28 -8.96 -18.25
CA VAL A 578 6.50 -9.59 -17.72
C VAL A 578 7.39 -10.07 -18.88
N ASP A 579 8.70 -9.85 -18.77
CA ASP A 579 9.65 -10.23 -19.81
C ASP A 579 10.03 -11.73 -19.78
N GLN A 580 10.89 -12.15 -20.71
CA GLN A 580 11.37 -13.53 -20.81
C GLN A 580 12.18 -14.04 -19.62
N ASN A 581 12.68 -13.14 -18.78
CA ASN A 581 13.41 -13.46 -17.57
C ASN A 581 12.51 -13.39 -16.33
N GLY A 582 11.22 -13.09 -16.49
CA GLY A 582 10.27 -12.95 -15.39
C GLY A 582 10.39 -11.62 -14.65
N VAL A 583 10.91 -10.58 -15.30
CA VAL A 583 11.02 -9.23 -14.74
C VAL A 583 9.84 -8.39 -15.25
N PRO A 584 9.04 -7.77 -14.36
CA PRO A 584 7.98 -6.86 -14.76
C PRO A 584 8.51 -5.67 -15.58
N TYR A 585 7.66 -5.06 -16.40
CA TYR A 585 8.01 -3.84 -17.14
C TYR A 585 7.91 -2.60 -16.27
N ARG A 586 6.94 -2.59 -15.36
CA ARG A 586 6.60 -1.44 -14.54
C ARG A 586 6.14 -1.86 -13.16
N LEU A 587 6.20 -0.90 -12.26
CA LEU A 587 5.44 -0.89 -11.01
C LEU A 587 4.77 0.47 -10.88
N ALA A 588 3.65 0.50 -10.17
CA ALA A 588 3.03 1.72 -9.68
C ALA A 588 3.16 1.80 -8.16
N PHE A 589 3.17 3.01 -7.60
CA PHE A 589 3.08 3.20 -6.16
C PHE A 589 2.30 4.46 -5.79
N SER A 590 1.62 4.40 -4.65
CA SER A 590 0.87 5.49 -4.05
C SER A 590 1.67 6.19 -2.95
N ASP A 591 1.76 7.51 -3.02
CA ASP A 591 2.41 8.35 -2.02
C ASP A 591 1.40 8.88 -1.01
N TYR A 592 0.97 7.99 -0.11
CA TYR A 592 -0.03 8.27 0.91
C TYR A 592 0.03 7.21 2.01
N PHE A 593 -0.10 7.64 3.27
CA PHE A 593 -0.39 6.76 4.38
C PHE A 593 -1.60 7.28 5.14
N VAL A 594 -2.15 6.53 6.10
CA VAL A 594 -3.36 6.89 6.83
C VAL A 594 -3.21 8.24 7.57
N SER A 595 -3.62 9.32 6.90
CA SER A 595 -3.46 10.73 7.34
C SER A 595 -3.93 10.98 8.76
N ARG A 596 -5.01 10.30 9.20
CA ARG A 596 -5.53 10.46 10.56
C ARG A 596 -4.52 10.06 11.64
N THR A 597 -3.55 9.18 11.32
CA THR A 597 -2.45 8.77 12.23
C THR A 597 -1.37 9.84 12.40
N GLY A 598 -1.47 10.99 11.71
CA GLY A 598 -0.48 12.06 11.72
C GLY A 598 0.68 11.88 10.74
N VAL A 599 0.63 10.82 9.93
CA VAL A 599 1.58 10.53 8.86
C VAL A 599 0.81 10.56 7.54
N ASP A 600 1.20 11.45 6.64
CA ASP A 600 0.49 11.73 5.39
C ASP A 600 1.46 11.90 4.22
N GLY A 601 1.04 11.54 3.00
CA GLY A 601 1.86 11.66 1.79
C GLY A 601 1.48 12.89 0.96
N ASP A 602 2.11 13.06 -0.22
CA ASP A 602 1.72 14.14 -1.14
C ASP A 602 0.57 13.79 -2.11
N HIS A 603 -0.03 12.60 -1.92
CA HIS A 603 -1.17 12.08 -2.67
C HIS A 603 -0.93 11.93 -4.17
N ARG A 604 0.31 11.69 -4.59
CA ARG A 604 0.62 11.37 -5.98
C ARG A 604 0.73 9.87 -6.20
N LEU A 605 0.23 9.43 -7.35
CA LEU A 605 0.49 8.09 -7.87
C LEU A 605 1.59 8.18 -8.92
N PHE A 606 2.59 7.30 -8.84
CA PHE A 606 3.69 7.26 -9.78
C PHE A 606 3.80 5.91 -10.47
N THR A 607 4.20 5.92 -11.74
CA THR A 607 4.65 4.73 -12.46
C THR A 607 6.17 4.76 -12.61
N VAL A 608 6.81 3.62 -12.33
CA VAL A 608 8.25 3.41 -12.38
C VAL A 608 8.55 2.34 -13.42
N GLU A 609 9.46 2.65 -14.35
CA GLU A 609 10.00 1.70 -15.31
C GLU A 609 11.02 0.77 -14.62
N ILE A 610 10.95 -0.51 -14.95
CA ILE A 610 11.88 -1.54 -14.47
C ILE A 610 12.70 -2.04 -15.65
N SER A 611 14.03 -1.87 -15.60
CA SER A 611 14.93 -2.35 -16.66
C SER A 611 14.99 -3.89 -16.71
N PRO A 612 15.50 -4.51 -17.80
CA PRO A 612 15.66 -5.98 -17.84
C PRO A 612 16.54 -6.53 -16.71
N GLU A 613 17.41 -5.69 -16.14
CA GLU A 613 18.28 -5.99 -15.01
C GLU A 613 17.63 -5.68 -13.64
N GLY A 614 16.38 -5.23 -13.61
CA GLY A 614 15.65 -4.84 -12.41
C GLY A 614 15.72 -3.35 -12.05
N LYS A 615 16.55 -2.56 -12.74
CA LYS A 615 16.80 -1.17 -12.32
C LYS A 615 15.56 -0.30 -12.44
N LEU A 616 15.26 0.41 -11.35
CA LEU A 616 14.13 1.32 -11.22
C LEU A 616 14.44 2.72 -11.76
N SER A 617 13.48 3.31 -12.48
CA SER A 617 13.48 4.74 -12.81
C SER A 617 12.07 5.26 -13.02
N TYR A 618 11.75 6.45 -12.52
CA TYR A 618 10.47 7.10 -12.80
C TYR A 618 10.15 7.14 -14.30
N ASP A 619 8.93 6.77 -14.67
CA ASP A 619 8.41 6.99 -16.02
C ASP A 619 8.21 8.50 -16.23
N ARG A 620 9.12 9.12 -16.98
CA ARG A 620 9.10 10.58 -17.20
C ARG A 620 7.95 11.06 -18.09
N SER A 621 7.25 10.14 -18.77
CA SER A 621 6.07 10.42 -19.58
C SER A 621 4.76 10.24 -18.81
N PHE A 622 4.78 9.56 -17.67
CA PHE A 622 3.62 9.44 -16.78
C PHE A 622 3.41 10.75 -16.01
N ARG A 623 2.50 11.58 -16.50
CA ARG A 623 2.31 12.95 -16.03
C ARG A 623 0.86 13.27 -15.81
N ASP A 624 0.60 14.00 -14.73
CA ASP A 624 -0.70 14.56 -14.44
C ASP A 624 -1.19 15.44 -15.60
N GLU A 625 -2.45 15.23 -16.00
CA GLU A 625 -2.98 15.84 -17.21
C GLU A 625 -3.26 17.34 -17.07
N LYS A 626 -3.30 17.87 -15.84
CA LYS A 626 -3.63 19.27 -15.54
C LYS A 626 -2.39 20.11 -15.27
N THR A 627 -1.45 19.56 -14.52
CA THR A 627 -0.24 20.26 -14.06
C THR A 627 0.97 19.94 -14.93
N GLY A 628 0.96 18.81 -15.64
CA GLY A 628 2.13 18.28 -16.34
C GLY A 628 3.25 17.81 -15.40
N ALA A 629 3.01 17.79 -14.08
CA ALA A 629 3.94 17.26 -13.10
C ALA A 629 4.14 15.75 -13.29
N LEU A 630 5.22 15.22 -12.73
CA LEU A 630 5.45 13.78 -12.72
C LEU A 630 4.47 13.12 -11.75
N GLY A 631 3.88 11.99 -12.16
CA GLY A 631 2.83 11.31 -11.39
C GLY A 631 1.46 11.96 -11.58
N VAL A 632 0.41 11.24 -11.18
CA VAL A 632 -0.99 11.68 -11.19
C VAL A 632 -1.33 12.26 -9.82
N ASP A 633 -1.73 13.52 -9.76
CA ASP A 633 -1.93 14.26 -8.51
C ASP A 633 -3.37 14.14 -7.97
N PHE A 634 -3.60 13.52 -6.82
CA PHE A 634 -4.95 13.36 -6.27
C PHE A 634 -5.42 14.59 -5.47
N ASN A 635 -4.56 15.58 -5.24
CA ASN A 635 -4.91 16.88 -4.67
C ASN A 635 -5.56 17.81 -5.71
N ARG A 636 -6.57 17.30 -6.42
CA ARG A 636 -7.29 18.03 -7.48
C ARG A 636 -8.74 18.30 -7.09
N ARG A 637 -9.22 19.50 -7.41
CA ARG A 637 -10.59 19.92 -7.11
C ARG A 637 -11.64 19.22 -7.99
N ASN A 638 -11.30 18.95 -9.24
CA ASN A 638 -12.21 18.44 -10.26
C ASN A 638 -11.80 17.06 -10.74
N TRP A 639 -12.78 16.19 -10.92
CA TRP A 639 -12.62 14.86 -11.49
C TRP A 639 -13.49 14.73 -12.75
N PRO A 640 -13.20 13.78 -13.66
CA PRO A 640 -14.10 13.45 -14.76
C PRO A 640 -15.55 13.31 -14.26
N GLY A 641 -16.50 13.98 -14.93
CA GLY A 641 -17.93 14.02 -14.59
C GLY A 641 -18.34 14.54 -13.20
N SER A 642 -17.39 14.83 -12.32
CA SER A 642 -17.62 15.27 -10.93
C SER A 642 -16.81 16.53 -10.61
N PRO A 643 -17.24 17.71 -11.11
CA PRO A 643 -16.64 18.97 -10.71
C PRO A 643 -16.82 19.19 -9.20
N ASP A 644 -15.83 19.81 -8.57
CA ASP A 644 -15.81 20.14 -7.14
C ASP A 644 -15.89 18.95 -6.17
N ALA A 645 -15.66 17.72 -6.63
CA ALA A 645 -15.61 16.57 -5.71
C ALA A 645 -14.41 16.64 -4.73
N GLY A 646 -13.43 17.51 -4.99
CA GLY A 646 -12.30 17.83 -4.12
C GLY A 646 -11.23 16.74 -4.03
N PHE A 647 -10.37 16.82 -3.02
CA PHE A 647 -9.12 16.04 -2.97
C PHE A 647 -9.35 14.60 -2.53
N TYR A 648 -8.53 13.68 -3.05
CA TYR A 648 -8.55 12.27 -2.71
C TYR A 648 -7.16 11.81 -2.27
N LYS A 649 -7.14 10.69 -1.54
CA LYS A 649 -5.97 10.09 -0.91
C LYS A 649 -5.82 8.67 -1.48
N PRO A 650 -4.92 8.43 -2.44
CA PRO A 650 -4.77 7.13 -3.10
C PRO A 650 -4.07 6.15 -2.17
N HIS A 651 -4.71 5.06 -1.76
CA HIS A 651 -4.10 4.13 -0.80
C HIS A 651 -3.56 2.87 -1.45
N SER A 652 -4.31 2.24 -2.34
CA SER A 652 -3.92 0.98 -2.99
C SER A 652 -4.38 0.92 -4.44
N GLU A 653 -3.69 0.12 -5.25
CA GLU A 653 -3.95 0.00 -6.67
C GLU A 653 -3.64 -1.40 -7.21
N VAL A 654 -4.30 -1.74 -8.32
CA VAL A 654 -4.09 -3.00 -9.05
C VAL A 654 -4.13 -2.78 -10.56
N TRP A 655 -3.35 -3.58 -11.30
CA TRP A 655 -3.32 -3.59 -12.76
C TRP A 655 -4.45 -4.46 -13.32
N VAL A 656 -5.32 -3.87 -14.15
CA VAL A 656 -6.54 -4.50 -14.66
C VAL A 656 -6.62 -4.38 -16.18
N CYS A 657 -7.09 -5.43 -16.83
CA CYS A 657 -7.25 -5.47 -18.28
C CYS A 657 -8.69 -5.79 -18.68
N PRO A 658 -9.13 -5.40 -19.89
CA PRO A 658 -10.38 -5.89 -20.45
C PRO A 658 -10.38 -7.43 -20.58
N PRO A 659 -11.57 -8.07 -20.53
CA PRO A 659 -11.66 -9.52 -20.61
C PRO A 659 -10.94 -10.14 -21.82
N GLY A 660 -10.16 -11.18 -21.54
CA GLY A 660 -9.39 -11.95 -22.53
C GLY A 660 -8.10 -11.28 -23.00
N ILE A 661 -7.68 -10.15 -22.41
CA ILE A 661 -6.45 -9.44 -22.79
C ILE A 661 -5.24 -9.88 -21.95
N CYS A 662 -5.46 -10.17 -20.67
CA CYS A 662 -4.42 -10.52 -19.70
C CYS A 662 -4.66 -11.92 -19.10
N PRO A 663 -4.55 -12.98 -19.91
CA PRO A 663 -4.81 -14.33 -19.44
C PRO A 663 -3.88 -14.68 -18.27
N THR A 664 -4.36 -15.51 -17.34
CA THR A 664 -3.63 -15.96 -16.14
C THR A 664 -2.24 -16.53 -16.43
N GLU A 665 -2.06 -17.15 -17.60
CA GLU A 665 -0.76 -17.61 -18.09
C GLU A 665 -0.41 -16.88 -19.40
N PRO A 666 0.11 -15.63 -19.32
CA PRO A 666 0.41 -14.89 -20.52
C PRO A 666 1.62 -15.50 -21.23
N ALA A 667 1.58 -15.48 -22.57
CA ALA A 667 2.73 -15.83 -23.37
C ALA A 667 3.89 -14.88 -23.05
N ILE A 668 5.09 -15.45 -22.89
CA ILE A 668 6.30 -14.68 -22.62
C ILE A 668 6.51 -13.64 -23.72
N SER A 669 6.57 -12.36 -23.31
CA SER A 669 6.82 -11.23 -24.19
C SER A 669 8.32 -10.89 -24.18
N PRO A 670 9.08 -11.21 -25.24
CA PRO A 670 10.51 -10.94 -25.23
C PRO A 670 10.76 -9.44 -25.25
N ARG A 671 11.41 -8.93 -24.21
CA ARG A 671 11.96 -7.58 -24.24
C ARG A 671 13.11 -7.56 -25.23
N ARG A 672 13.03 -6.69 -26.24
CA ARG A 672 14.15 -6.48 -27.16
C ARG A 672 15.36 -6.05 -26.32
N GLU A 673 16.39 -6.88 -26.27
CA GLU A 673 17.68 -6.45 -25.72
C GLU A 673 18.07 -5.18 -26.46
N ALA A 674 18.28 -4.08 -25.71
CA ALA A 674 18.72 -2.83 -26.31
C ALA A 674 19.97 -3.14 -27.13
N ALA A 675 19.89 -2.95 -28.46
CA ALA A 675 21.03 -3.19 -29.34
C ALA A 675 22.22 -2.44 -28.74
N ALA A 676 23.27 -3.18 -28.37
CA ALA A 676 24.42 -2.62 -27.69
C ALA A 676 24.88 -1.37 -28.44
N LYS A 677 24.78 -0.19 -27.78
CA LYS A 677 25.18 1.07 -28.39
C LYS A 677 26.57 0.87 -29.00
N PRO A 678 26.77 1.12 -30.31
CA PRO A 678 28.07 0.90 -30.93
C PRO A 678 29.10 1.68 -30.12
N LYS A 679 30.10 0.98 -29.55
CA LYS A 679 31.18 1.62 -28.80
C LYS A 679 31.74 2.73 -29.68
N ALA A 680 31.51 3.98 -29.29
CA ALA A 680 32.04 5.13 -29.99
C ALA A 680 33.56 4.96 -30.04
N LYS A 681 34.12 4.73 -31.23
CA LYS A 681 35.57 4.68 -31.43
C LYS A 681 36.11 6.03 -30.99
N ALA A 682 36.74 6.06 -29.81
CA ALA A 682 37.44 7.23 -29.30
C ALA A 682 38.45 7.68 -30.36
N LYS A 683 38.12 8.73 -31.10
CA LYS A 683 39.00 9.33 -32.09
C LYS A 683 40.11 10.02 -31.31
N ALA A 684 41.26 9.36 -31.20
CA ALA A 684 42.46 9.90 -30.57
C ALA A 684 42.88 11.20 -31.26
N ARG A 685 42.44 12.35 -30.72
CA ARG A 685 42.92 13.67 -31.12
C ARG A 685 44.31 13.87 -30.51
N ARG A 686 45.30 13.52 -31.31
CA ARG A 686 46.74 13.70 -31.06
C ARG A 686 47.05 15.21 -31.01
N HIS A 687 47.04 15.83 -29.84
CA HIS A 687 47.52 17.20 -29.64
C HIS A 687 49.05 17.24 -29.77
N LYS A 688 49.54 17.72 -30.93
CA LYS A 688 50.94 18.14 -31.11
C LYS A 688 51.19 19.42 -30.30
N LYS A 689 51.91 19.30 -29.18
CA LYS A 689 52.49 20.44 -28.44
C LYS A 689 53.56 21.12 -29.32
N ALA A 690 53.30 22.36 -29.72
CA ALA A 690 54.33 23.26 -30.26
C ALA A 690 55.18 23.81 -29.10
N ARG A 691 56.45 23.42 -29.08
CA ARG A 691 57.51 24.09 -28.32
C ARG A 691 57.82 25.43 -28.99
N HIS A 692 57.53 26.55 -28.34
CA HIS A 692 58.32 27.77 -28.54
C HIS A 692 58.10 28.77 -27.40
N ARG A 693 59.21 29.42 -27.01
CA ARG A 693 59.36 30.62 -26.16
C ARG A 693 59.55 30.42 -24.66
N THR A 694 60.80 30.15 -24.31
CA THR A 694 61.45 30.68 -23.09
C THR A 694 62.82 31.23 -23.48
N ALA A 695 62.90 32.53 -23.77
CA ALA A 695 64.14 33.31 -23.71
C ALA A 695 63.80 34.81 -23.77
N ARG A 696 64.50 35.59 -22.94
CA ARG A 696 64.49 37.06 -22.81
C ARG A 696 63.37 37.68 -21.98
N ARG A 697 63.67 37.88 -20.69
CA ARG A 697 63.67 39.23 -20.08
C ARG A 697 64.49 39.23 -18.79
N ARG A 698 65.74 39.70 -18.91
CA ARG A 698 66.56 40.26 -17.82
C ARG A 698 67.12 41.59 -18.35
N ASN A 699 67.12 42.62 -17.50
CA ASN A 699 67.50 44.04 -17.69
C ASN A 699 66.28 44.92 -18.02
N ARG A 700 65.88 45.92 -17.22
CA ARG A 700 66.65 46.89 -16.42
C ARG A 700 65.76 47.57 -15.36
N ARG A 701 66.41 48.04 -14.29
CA ARG A 701 65.90 48.81 -13.14
C ARG A 701 65.31 50.18 -13.54
N ARG A 702 64.21 50.58 -12.89
CA ARG A 702 64.09 51.79 -12.07
C ARG A 702 62.89 51.64 -11.15
#